data_AF-A0A6A3CSM1-F1
#
_entry.id   AF-A0A6A3CSM1-F1
#
_cell.length_a   1.000
_cell.length_b   1.000
_cell.length_c   1.000
_cell.angle_alpha   90.00
_cell.angle_beta   90.00
_cell.angle_gamma   90.00
#
_symmetry.space_group_name_H-M   'P 1'
#
loop_
_entity.id
_entity.type
_entity.pdbx_description
1 polymer ?
#
loop_
_entity_poly.entity_id
_entity_poly.type
_entity_poly.pdbx_seq_one_letter_code
_entity_poly.pdbx_strand_id
1 'polypeptide(L)'
;MVVGIDKAVSATNPVVSSVKKTPPSDSVINLARGDPTMYQPYWRRMGDKCTVVIPGHDLMSYFSDPGNLCWFLMPELDDAIRRLHRVVGNAVIDDDRYVVVGTGSTQLFQAVLFALSSPHNPDNEPLSVVAAAPFYSSYPEETEFLHSGLYKWAGDAYSFDKDGAYVELVTSPNNPDGTIREAVVNRDGGKLIHDLAYYWPQYTPITGKADNDIMLFTFSKATGHAGSRIGWAICKDKEVAAKMVKYIELSSIGVSKEAQLRAAKILNVIAEDCANPGPEKEENFFEYGHRLMSDRWEKLREVVKRNGVFSLPKFPRDFCTFMGKDTDPSPAFAWLKIKDGLDCDNLLREFKIITRGGTNFGVDSDYTRISMLSPDDEFNLFLERLLLTCKEGELNLGQGHAIGWPLPPGQSLSVLQKISGLASIRQWGIGKASRISILPVKKTGKRRFSDERVTMIGEVKNHEEWEKIEQFEMASEFGKRLETMDKNIGFRFEDQDELFNALIPFLDPKTERDYLFEVENEDGSVAMCFYFEGLCKIVKVSQKAFVDDVVKGFEKLSEEGKSRCLGFLLENHPVRLLHPYTKEWKAKLEEMELGCDAQDDDEAYGGRRDSGEEQFTDWIEDDEDDGKDENEAEDQDNVVVDIEDDGDEEFGTGE
;
A
#
# COMPACT_ATOMS: atom_id res chain seq x y z
N MET A 1 -9.41 -68.99 -8.73
CA MET A 1 -10.76 -69.08 -8.13
C MET A 1 -10.58 -68.62 -6.69
N VAL A 2 -11.05 -67.46 -6.25
CA VAL A 2 -12.41 -66.92 -6.31
C VAL A 2 -12.38 -65.43 -6.66
N VAL A 3 -13.36 -65.03 -7.47
CA VAL A 3 -13.61 -63.67 -7.96
C VAL A 3 -14.30 -62.87 -6.85
N GLY A 4 -13.79 -61.68 -6.55
CA GLY A 4 -14.43 -60.68 -5.69
C GLY A 4 -14.45 -59.35 -6.44
N ILE A 5 -15.56 -59.08 -7.11
CA ILE A 5 -15.89 -57.78 -7.70
C ILE A 5 -16.34 -56.89 -6.55
N ASP A 6 -15.66 -55.77 -6.32
CA ASP A 6 -16.27 -54.65 -5.62
C ASP A 6 -15.96 -53.33 -6.32
N LYS A 7 -17.03 -52.55 -6.39
CA LYS A 7 -17.31 -51.49 -7.36
C LYS A 7 -16.44 -50.26 -7.15
N ALA A 8 -15.86 -49.77 -8.25
CA ALA A 8 -15.42 -48.39 -8.37
C ALA A 8 -16.65 -47.47 -8.21
N VAL A 9 -16.73 -46.76 -7.09
CA VAL A 9 -17.63 -45.62 -6.94
C VAL A 9 -16.95 -44.44 -7.62
N SER A 10 -17.46 -44.08 -8.79
CA SER A 10 -17.18 -42.82 -9.47
C SER A 10 -17.55 -41.67 -8.52
N ALA A 11 -16.55 -41.05 -7.91
CA ALA A 11 -16.70 -39.76 -7.27
C ALA A 11 -16.88 -38.73 -8.39
N THR A 12 -18.13 -38.36 -8.64
CA THR A 12 -18.46 -37.22 -9.47
C THR A 12 -17.83 -35.97 -8.84
N ASN A 13 -16.75 -35.48 -9.44
CA ASN A 13 -16.19 -34.16 -9.14
C ASN A 13 -17.32 -33.13 -9.22
N PRO A 14 -17.56 -32.32 -8.17
CA PRO A 14 -18.38 -31.14 -8.33
C PRO A 14 -17.57 -30.19 -9.22
N VAL A 15 -17.95 -30.13 -10.50
CA VAL A 15 -17.55 -29.04 -11.39
C VAL A 15 -18.14 -27.78 -10.75
N VAL A 16 -17.33 -27.07 -9.98
CA VAL A 16 -17.61 -25.68 -9.63
C VAL A 16 -17.52 -24.93 -10.95
N SER A 17 -18.64 -24.83 -11.65
CA SER A 17 -18.78 -23.91 -12.76
C SER A 17 -18.59 -22.52 -12.17
N SER A 18 -17.40 -21.95 -12.33
CA SER A 18 -17.16 -20.53 -12.12
C SER A 18 -17.90 -19.82 -13.25
N VAL A 19 -19.21 -19.61 -13.06
CA VAL A 19 -19.94 -18.60 -13.81
C VAL A 19 -19.14 -17.32 -13.59
N LYS A 20 -18.46 -16.83 -14.64
CA LYS A 20 -17.79 -15.53 -14.64
C LYS A 20 -18.88 -14.51 -14.29
N LYS A 21 -18.98 -14.15 -13.02
CA LYS A 21 -19.81 -13.03 -12.58
C LYS A 21 -18.99 -11.80 -12.93
N THR A 22 -19.29 -11.19 -14.06
CA THR A 22 -18.86 -9.81 -14.30
C THR A 22 -19.25 -9.00 -13.05
N PRO A 23 -18.32 -8.25 -12.45
CA PRO A 23 -18.65 -7.44 -11.29
C PRO A 23 -19.85 -6.55 -11.63
N PRO A 24 -20.81 -6.38 -10.70
CA PRO A 24 -21.89 -5.42 -10.90
C PRO A 24 -21.30 -4.05 -11.29
N SER A 25 -21.96 -3.31 -12.17
CA SER A 25 -21.50 -1.99 -12.63
C SER A 25 -21.21 -1.01 -11.48
N ASP A 26 -21.83 -1.24 -10.31
CA ASP A 26 -21.68 -0.45 -9.09
C ASP A 26 -20.64 -0.95 -8.08
N SER A 27 -19.91 -2.03 -8.37
CA SER A 27 -18.89 -2.61 -7.47
C SER A 27 -17.73 -1.65 -7.22
N VAL A 28 -17.10 -1.71 -6.05
CA VAL A 28 -15.84 -0.99 -5.82
C VAL A 28 -14.71 -1.89 -6.30
N ILE A 29 -13.83 -1.37 -7.16
CA ILE A 29 -12.63 -2.09 -7.59
C ILE A 29 -11.43 -1.61 -6.80
N ASN A 30 -10.65 -2.54 -6.27
CA ASN A 30 -9.51 -2.21 -5.44
C ASN A 30 -8.20 -2.55 -6.15
N LEU A 31 -7.57 -1.52 -6.67
CA LEU A 31 -6.29 -1.59 -7.37
C LEU A 31 -5.16 -0.95 -6.55
N ALA A 32 -5.40 -0.60 -5.28
CA ALA A 32 -4.36 -0.17 -4.36
C ALA A 32 -3.40 -1.31 -4.02
N ARG A 33 -3.92 -2.54 -3.95
CA ARG A 33 -3.17 -3.75 -3.61
C ARG A 33 -2.42 -4.33 -4.80
N GLY A 34 -1.21 -4.82 -4.54
CA GLY A 34 -0.39 -5.46 -5.58
C GLY A 34 -0.72 -6.93 -5.82
N ASP A 35 -1.92 -7.42 -5.51
CA ASP A 35 -2.22 -8.86 -5.50
C ASP A 35 -2.19 -9.46 -6.93
N PRO A 36 -1.24 -10.38 -7.24
CA PRO A 36 -0.97 -10.83 -8.60
C PRO A 36 -1.88 -11.97 -9.09
N THR A 37 -3.20 -11.80 -8.91
CA THR A 37 -4.20 -12.84 -9.22
C THR A 37 -4.46 -13.03 -10.71
N MET A 38 -4.02 -12.11 -11.57
CA MET A 38 -4.07 -12.26 -13.03
C MET A 38 -3.45 -13.55 -13.56
N TYR A 39 -2.53 -14.17 -12.81
CA TYR A 39 -1.85 -15.41 -13.22
C TYR A 39 -2.62 -16.70 -12.88
N GLN A 40 -3.74 -16.63 -12.14
CA GLN A 40 -4.56 -17.80 -11.82
C GLN A 40 -4.95 -18.63 -13.06
N PRO A 41 -5.41 -18.03 -14.18
CA PRO A 41 -5.75 -18.78 -15.39
C PRO A 41 -4.58 -19.59 -15.94
N TYR A 42 -3.35 -19.08 -15.88
CA TYR A 42 -2.16 -19.84 -16.30
C TYR A 42 -1.98 -21.09 -15.44
N TRP A 43 -1.93 -20.92 -14.12
CA TRP A 43 -1.71 -22.05 -13.19
C TRP A 43 -2.83 -23.08 -13.22
N ARG A 44 -4.07 -22.65 -13.48
CA ARG A 44 -5.20 -23.57 -13.67
C ARG A 44 -5.02 -24.45 -14.92
N ARG A 45 -4.45 -23.92 -16.01
CA ARG A 45 -4.16 -24.71 -17.22
C ARG A 45 -3.03 -25.72 -17.01
N MET A 46 -2.04 -25.39 -16.18
CA MET A 46 -0.93 -26.30 -15.86
C MET A 46 -1.40 -27.58 -15.15
N GLY A 47 -2.53 -27.53 -14.45
CA GLY A 47 -3.19 -28.69 -13.86
C GLY A 47 -2.25 -29.52 -12.98
N ASP A 48 -2.25 -30.83 -13.19
CA ASP A 48 -1.51 -31.79 -12.35
C ASP A 48 0.02 -31.62 -12.41
N LYS A 49 0.55 -30.91 -13.41
CA LYS A 49 1.99 -30.60 -13.48
C LYS A 49 2.48 -29.84 -12.25
N CYS A 50 1.60 -29.04 -11.62
CA CYS A 50 1.90 -28.22 -10.45
C CYS A 50 1.38 -28.80 -9.14
N THR A 51 0.71 -29.96 -9.16
CA THR A 51 0.18 -30.59 -7.95
C THR A 51 1.32 -31.02 -7.02
N VAL A 52 1.16 -30.74 -5.73
CA VAL A 52 2.06 -31.18 -4.66
C VAL A 52 1.26 -32.06 -3.72
N VAL A 53 1.80 -33.23 -3.40
CA VAL A 53 1.23 -34.16 -2.42
C VAL A 53 2.20 -34.26 -1.26
N ILE A 54 1.74 -33.95 -0.05
CA ILE A 54 2.54 -33.99 1.17
C ILE A 54 1.96 -35.08 2.08
N PRO A 55 2.62 -36.24 2.20
CA PRO A 55 2.27 -37.25 3.20
C PRO A 55 2.26 -36.68 4.62
N GLY A 56 1.34 -37.14 5.46
CA GLY A 56 1.20 -36.61 6.83
C GLY A 56 2.38 -36.85 7.79
N HIS A 57 3.39 -37.60 7.36
CA HIS A 57 4.63 -37.83 8.12
C HIS A 57 5.85 -37.08 7.54
N ASP A 58 5.67 -36.41 6.40
CA ASP A 58 6.75 -35.63 5.79
C ASP A 58 6.89 -34.28 6.49
N LEU A 59 8.06 -33.66 6.31
CA LEU A 59 8.37 -32.29 6.73
C LEU A 59 8.24 -32.00 8.25
N MET A 60 8.10 -33.02 9.11
CA MET A 60 7.87 -32.85 10.56
C MET A 60 9.04 -32.20 11.33
N SER A 61 10.28 -32.36 10.86
CA SER A 61 11.47 -31.82 11.54
C SER A 61 11.57 -30.30 11.39
N TYR A 62 12.19 -29.60 12.34
CA TYR A 62 12.58 -28.19 12.14
C TYR A 62 13.66 -28.04 11.04
N PHE A 63 14.64 -28.94 11.00
CA PHE A 63 15.80 -28.81 10.12
C PHE A 63 15.51 -29.27 8.70
N SER A 64 15.94 -28.50 7.70
CA SER A 64 15.90 -28.89 6.28
C SER A 64 17.25 -29.44 5.84
N ASP A 65 18.31 -28.65 6.04
CA ASP A 65 19.70 -29.04 5.75
C ASP A 65 20.64 -28.46 6.83
N PRO A 66 21.02 -29.23 7.86
CA PRO A 66 21.92 -28.78 8.91
C PRO A 66 23.33 -28.37 8.43
N GLY A 67 23.73 -28.76 7.22
CA GLY A 67 25.01 -28.37 6.62
C GLY A 67 24.98 -27.02 5.92
N ASN A 68 23.80 -26.53 5.56
CA ASN A 68 23.61 -25.22 4.93
C ASN A 68 23.69 -24.09 5.98
N LEU A 69 24.21 -22.92 5.58
CA LEU A 69 24.17 -21.71 6.41
C LEU A 69 22.74 -21.38 6.82
N CYS A 70 21.82 -21.41 5.86
CA CYS A 70 20.40 -21.25 6.07
C CYS A 70 19.78 -22.64 6.32
N TRP A 71 19.95 -23.19 7.51
CA TRP A 71 19.62 -24.59 7.82
C TRP A 71 18.15 -25.00 7.64
N PHE A 72 17.24 -24.02 7.55
CA PHE A 72 15.82 -24.21 7.27
C PHE A 72 15.46 -24.09 5.78
N LEU A 73 16.40 -23.73 4.90
CA LEU A 73 16.22 -23.76 3.45
C LEU A 73 16.19 -25.22 2.97
N MET A 74 15.12 -25.60 2.27
CA MET A 74 15.03 -26.90 1.62
C MET A 74 15.95 -26.97 0.39
N PRO A 75 16.75 -28.03 0.22
CA PRO A 75 17.59 -28.22 -0.96
C PRO A 75 16.80 -28.12 -2.27
N GLU A 76 15.57 -28.65 -2.31
CA GLU A 76 14.70 -28.59 -3.48
C GLU A 76 14.36 -27.14 -3.87
N LEU A 77 14.23 -26.24 -2.89
CA LEU A 77 13.96 -24.84 -3.14
C LEU A 77 15.22 -24.09 -3.57
N ASP A 78 16.37 -24.35 -2.93
CA ASP A 78 17.66 -23.76 -3.33
C ASP A 78 17.99 -24.09 -4.80
N ASP A 79 17.89 -25.38 -5.15
CA ASP A 79 18.10 -25.87 -6.51
C ASP A 79 17.14 -25.20 -7.51
N ALA A 80 15.86 -25.08 -7.15
CA ALA A 80 14.86 -24.46 -8.01
C ALA A 80 15.11 -22.96 -8.24
N ILE A 81 15.50 -22.23 -7.19
CA ILE A 81 15.86 -20.80 -7.27
C ILE A 81 17.09 -20.62 -8.16
N ARG A 82 18.16 -21.39 -7.92
CA ARG A 82 19.40 -21.34 -8.70
C ARG A 82 19.16 -21.69 -10.17
N ARG A 83 18.34 -22.71 -10.42
CA ARG A 83 17.98 -23.09 -11.80
C ARG A 83 17.18 -21.99 -12.49
N LEU A 84 16.19 -21.41 -11.82
CA LEU A 84 15.36 -20.36 -12.38
C LEU A 84 16.19 -19.14 -12.80
N HIS A 85 17.03 -18.61 -11.91
CA HIS A 85 17.88 -17.46 -12.22
C HIS A 85 18.89 -17.75 -13.33
N ARG A 86 19.43 -18.97 -13.42
CA ARG A 86 20.32 -19.36 -14.52
C ARG A 86 19.60 -19.36 -15.87
N VAL A 87 18.37 -19.85 -15.91
CA VAL A 87 17.58 -19.91 -17.16
C VAL A 87 17.05 -18.54 -17.56
N VAL A 88 16.64 -17.70 -16.60
CA VAL A 88 16.15 -16.34 -16.88
C VAL A 88 17.31 -15.39 -17.20
N GLY A 89 18.46 -15.57 -16.55
CA GLY A 89 19.63 -14.72 -16.73
C GLY A 89 19.51 -13.34 -16.06
N ASN A 90 18.65 -13.20 -15.04
CA ASN A 90 18.41 -11.92 -14.35
C ASN A 90 19.29 -11.69 -13.11
N ALA A 91 19.98 -12.71 -12.57
CA ALA A 91 20.85 -12.53 -11.40
C ALA A 91 22.06 -13.48 -11.46
N VAL A 92 23.18 -13.03 -10.88
CA VAL A 92 24.33 -13.88 -10.57
C VAL A 92 24.00 -14.70 -9.33
N ILE A 93 24.09 -16.03 -9.44
CA ILE A 93 23.75 -16.97 -8.37
C ILE A 93 24.71 -18.17 -8.31
N ASP A 94 25.99 -17.88 -8.50
CA ASP A 94 27.06 -18.86 -8.48
C ASP A 94 27.23 -19.51 -7.10
N ASP A 95 28.10 -20.53 -7.00
CA ASP A 95 28.28 -21.33 -5.78
C ASP A 95 28.86 -20.53 -4.60
N ASP A 96 29.45 -19.35 -4.87
CA ASP A 96 29.96 -18.43 -3.85
C ASP A 96 28.88 -17.50 -3.26
N ARG A 97 27.64 -17.55 -3.77
CA ARG A 97 26.50 -16.77 -3.27
C ARG A 97 25.70 -17.56 -2.23
N TYR A 98 25.34 -16.88 -1.14
CA TYR A 98 24.49 -17.41 -0.07
C TYR A 98 23.01 -17.11 -0.34
N VAL A 99 22.17 -18.13 -0.28
CA VAL A 99 20.71 -17.99 -0.40
C VAL A 99 20.07 -18.08 0.98
N VAL A 100 19.26 -17.08 1.33
CA VAL A 100 18.48 -17.05 2.58
C VAL A 100 17.00 -16.98 2.23
N VAL A 101 16.22 -17.98 2.66
CA VAL A 101 14.75 -18.00 2.46
C VAL A 101 14.05 -17.26 3.58
N GLY A 102 12.99 -16.53 3.25
CA GLY A 102 12.13 -15.83 4.21
C GLY A 102 10.65 -15.94 3.85
N THR A 103 9.82 -15.57 4.83
CA THR A 103 8.36 -15.51 4.73
C THR A 103 7.93 -14.30 3.91
N GLY A 104 8.24 -14.33 2.61
CA GLY A 104 8.17 -13.19 1.70
C GLY A 104 9.40 -12.28 1.77
N SER A 105 9.51 -11.36 0.81
CA SER A 105 10.58 -10.34 0.81
C SER A 105 10.49 -9.42 2.02
N THR A 106 9.27 -9.17 2.54
CA THR A 106 9.01 -8.40 3.76
C THR A 106 9.83 -8.87 4.96
N GLN A 107 9.84 -10.18 5.27
CA GLN A 107 10.67 -10.70 6.37
C GLN A 107 12.17 -10.56 6.07
N LEU A 108 12.57 -10.74 4.81
CA LEU A 108 13.96 -10.63 4.40
C LEU A 108 14.47 -9.20 4.50
N PHE A 109 13.65 -8.21 4.14
CA PHE A 109 13.96 -6.79 4.31
C PHE A 109 14.33 -6.47 5.77
N GLN A 110 13.47 -6.86 6.72
CA GLN A 110 13.76 -6.70 8.15
C GLN A 110 15.02 -7.47 8.59
N ALA A 111 15.21 -8.70 8.09
CA ALA A 111 16.39 -9.50 8.38
C ALA A 111 17.69 -8.83 7.88
N VAL A 112 17.66 -8.19 6.71
CA VAL A 112 18.79 -7.44 6.16
C VAL A 112 19.04 -6.18 7.00
N LEU A 113 18.01 -5.41 7.37
CA LEU A 113 18.16 -4.24 8.23
C LEU A 113 18.84 -4.64 9.55
N PHE A 114 18.39 -5.71 10.20
CA PHE A 114 19.05 -6.27 11.38
C PHE A 114 20.50 -6.67 11.10
N ALA A 115 20.77 -7.40 10.01
CA ALA A 115 22.12 -7.88 9.69
C ALA A 115 23.12 -6.74 9.45
N LEU A 116 22.68 -5.69 8.75
CA LEU A 116 23.51 -4.54 8.37
C LEU A 116 23.75 -3.57 9.54
N SER A 117 22.81 -3.49 10.47
CA SER A 117 22.85 -2.62 11.66
C SER A 117 23.42 -3.30 12.91
N SER A 118 23.41 -4.62 13.00
CA SER A 118 23.97 -5.38 14.14
C SER A 118 25.45 -5.09 14.48
N PRO A 119 26.36 -4.71 13.56
CA PRO A 119 27.70 -4.24 13.92
C PRO A 119 27.72 -2.89 14.63
N HIS A 120 26.60 -2.15 14.64
CA HIS A 120 26.54 -0.80 15.15
C HIS A 120 26.51 -0.80 16.69
N ASN A 121 27.33 0.06 17.31
CA ASN A 121 27.35 0.20 18.76
C ASN A 121 26.03 0.84 19.23
N PRO A 122 25.32 0.28 20.23
CA PRO A 122 24.11 0.90 20.79
C PRO A 122 24.33 2.32 21.38
N ASP A 123 25.58 2.74 21.63
CA ASP A 123 25.91 4.13 22.01
C ASP A 123 25.98 5.10 20.81
N ASN A 124 25.90 4.59 19.57
CA ASN A 124 25.89 5.41 18.36
C ASN A 124 24.47 5.77 17.94
N GLU A 125 24.33 6.78 17.07
CA GLU A 125 23.06 7.08 16.43
C GLU A 125 22.55 5.91 15.57
N PRO A 126 21.22 5.69 15.47
CA PRO A 126 20.66 4.66 14.61
C PRO A 126 21.11 4.81 13.14
N LEU A 127 21.34 3.68 12.47
CA LEU A 127 21.73 3.64 11.07
C LEU A 127 20.61 4.22 10.19
N SER A 128 20.92 5.26 9.41
CA SER A 128 19.93 5.87 8.50
C SER A 128 19.54 4.91 7.38
N VAL A 129 18.24 4.76 7.13
CA VAL A 129 17.67 3.99 6.02
C VAL A 129 16.97 4.95 5.07
N VAL A 130 17.36 4.96 3.81
CA VAL A 130 16.82 5.86 2.77
C VAL A 130 16.39 5.07 1.54
N ALA A 131 15.49 5.65 0.75
CA ALA A 131 15.16 5.19 -0.59
C ALA A 131 14.85 6.40 -1.48
N ALA A 132 15.21 6.35 -2.76
CA ALA A 132 14.93 7.44 -3.68
C ALA A 132 13.41 7.60 -3.91
N ALA A 133 12.85 8.79 -3.75
CA ALA A 133 11.44 9.02 -4.08
C ALA A 133 11.21 9.00 -5.62
N PRO A 134 10.02 8.58 -6.10
CA PRO A 134 9.03 7.81 -5.38
C PRO A 134 9.58 6.41 -5.03
N PHE A 135 9.39 5.96 -3.79
CA PHE A 135 9.87 4.66 -3.29
C PHE A 135 8.71 3.77 -2.87
N TYR A 136 8.95 2.46 -2.69
CA TYR A 136 7.91 1.54 -2.22
C TYR A 136 7.35 1.99 -0.88
N SER A 137 6.05 2.26 -0.85
CA SER A 137 5.34 2.87 0.27
C SER A 137 5.43 2.13 1.61
N SER A 138 5.80 0.84 1.64
CA SER A 138 5.95 0.11 2.90
C SER A 138 7.33 0.27 3.54
N TYR A 139 8.35 0.77 2.83
CA TYR A 139 9.67 0.91 3.44
C TYR A 139 9.71 1.81 4.69
N PRO A 140 9.07 2.99 4.72
CA PRO A 140 9.07 3.82 5.92
C PRO A 140 8.41 3.10 7.10
N GLU A 141 7.23 2.53 6.86
CA GLU A 141 6.44 1.86 7.89
C GLU A 141 7.15 0.59 8.40
N GLU A 142 7.61 -0.29 7.52
CA GLU A 142 8.34 -1.51 7.90
C GLU A 142 9.67 -1.21 8.61
N THR A 143 10.29 -0.06 8.35
CA THR A 143 11.51 0.39 9.05
C THR A 143 11.20 0.89 10.47
N GLU A 144 10.10 1.62 10.65
CA GLU A 144 9.77 2.29 11.92
C GLU A 144 8.89 1.46 12.86
N PHE A 145 8.14 0.49 12.32
CA PHE A 145 7.09 -0.25 13.04
C PHE A 145 7.55 -0.89 14.36
N LEU A 146 8.77 -1.45 14.39
CA LEU A 146 9.30 -2.11 15.60
C LEU A 146 9.98 -1.14 16.58
N HIS A 147 10.05 0.16 16.26
CA HIS A 147 10.78 1.18 17.03
C HIS A 147 12.20 0.73 17.42
N SER A 148 12.91 0.11 16.47
CA SER A 148 14.26 -0.40 16.68
C SER A 148 15.24 0.72 16.97
N GLY A 149 16.12 0.54 17.96
CA GLY A 149 17.24 1.46 18.20
C GLY A 149 18.40 1.31 17.21
N LEU A 150 18.36 0.32 16.32
CA LEU A 150 19.48 -0.03 15.43
C LEU A 150 19.49 0.78 14.13
N TYR A 151 18.33 1.20 13.66
CA TYR A 151 18.14 1.86 12.38
C TYR A 151 16.93 2.79 12.43
N LYS A 152 16.90 3.78 11.52
CA LYS A 152 15.82 4.77 11.45
C LYS A 152 15.57 5.20 10.01
N TRP A 153 14.31 5.36 9.64
CA TRP A 153 13.91 5.93 8.36
C TRP A 153 14.40 7.39 8.25
N ALA A 154 15.13 7.68 7.19
CA ALA A 154 15.77 8.97 6.95
C ALA A 154 15.27 9.64 5.66
N GLY A 155 14.22 9.10 5.02
CA GLY A 155 13.52 9.75 3.93
C GLY A 155 14.14 9.52 2.55
N ASP A 156 14.03 10.53 1.70
CA ASP A 156 14.42 10.48 0.29
C ASP A 156 15.95 10.49 0.13
N ALA A 157 16.46 9.45 -0.55
CA ALA A 157 17.87 9.30 -0.86
C ALA A 157 18.46 10.46 -1.66
N TYR A 158 17.68 11.15 -2.52
CA TYR A 158 18.18 12.33 -3.26
C TYR A 158 18.52 13.51 -2.35
N SER A 159 17.77 13.67 -1.26
CA SER A 159 17.95 14.75 -0.29
C SER A 159 18.89 14.38 0.87
N PHE A 160 19.35 13.13 0.92
CA PHE A 160 20.11 12.62 2.05
C PHE A 160 21.55 13.16 2.04
N ASP A 161 21.90 13.91 3.08
CA ASP A 161 23.20 14.57 3.20
C ASP A 161 23.98 14.25 4.47
N LYS A 162 23.43 13.43 5.37
CA LYS A 162 24.03 13.10 6.66
C LYS A 162 25.33 12.30 6.50
N ASP A 163 26.34 12.68 7.28
CA ASP A 163 27.61 11.95 7.37
C ASP A 163 27.45 10.61 8.10
N GLY A 164 28.24 9.61 7.68
CA GLY A 164 28.32 8.30 8.32
C GLY A 164 27.73 7.17 7.49
N ALA A 165 27.64 5.98 8.09
CA ALA A 165 27.08 4.82 7.42
C ALA A 165 25.57 4.98 7.24
N TYR A 166 25.06 4.43 6.14
CA TYR A 166 23.63 4.42 5.83
C TYR A 166 23.27 3.14 5.07
N VAL A 167 21.98 2.84 5.02
CA VAL A 167 21.39 1.82 4.16
C VAL A 167 20.58 2.52 3.09
N GLU A 168 20.81 2.18 1.83
CA GLU A 168 20.01 2.66 0.71
C GLU A 168 19.25 1.49 0.08
N LEU A 169 17.94 1.66 -0.06
CA LEU A 169 17.04 0.71 -0.69
C LEU A 169 16.87 1.07 -2.16
N VAL A 170 17.33 0.18 -3.03
CA VAL A 170 17.28 0.33 -4.48
C VAL A 170 16.29 -0.67 -5.05
N THR A 171 15.06 -0.24 -5.30
CA THR A 171 14.04 -1.07 -5.96
C THR A 171 14.16 -0.94 -7.47
N SER A 172 14.41 -2.04 -8.18
CA SER A 172 14.64 -2.03 -9.64
C SER A 172 14.10 -3.29 -10.31
N PRO A 173 13.09 -3.21 -11.19
CA PRO A 173 12.23 -2.07 -11.48
C PRO A 173 11.53 -1.52 -10.24
N ASN A 174 11.40 -0.21 -10.18
CA ASN A 174 10.89 0.51 -9.03
C ASN A 174 9.39 0.34 -8.82
N ASN A 175 8.96 0.44 -7.57
CA ASN A 175 7.57 0.59 -7.17
C ASN A 175 7.42 2.01 -6.59
N PRO A 176 6.66 2.90 -7.24
CA PRO A 176 5.49 2.60 -8.06
C PRO A 176 5.69 2.72 -9.58
N ASP A 177 6.76 3.38 -10.03
CA ASP A 177 6.84 3.93 -11.39
C ASP A 177 7.46 3.00 -12.44
N GLY A 178 7.95 1.82 -12.05
CA GLY A 178 8.54 0.85 -12.95
C GLY A 178 9.90 1.23 -13.52
N THR A 179 10.53 2.30 -13.02
CA THR A 179 11.85 2.75 -13.49
C THR A 179 12.95 1.77 -13.11
N ILE A 180 13.94 1.57 -13.99
CA ILE A 180 15.18 0.87 -13.63
C ILE A 180 16.02 1.84 -12.80
N ARG A 181 16.50 1.39 -11.64
CA ARG A 181 17.21 2.23 -10.67
C ARG A 181 18.55 1.65 -10.27
N GLU A 182 19.45 2.57 -9.92
CA GLU A 182 20.69 2.34 -9.20
C GLU A 182 20.72 3.22 -7.95
N ALA A 183 21.73 3.04 -7.10
CA ALA A 183 21.95 3.88 -5.93
C ALA A 183 22.24 5.34 -6.34
N VAL A 184 21.71 6.29 -5.58
CA VAL A 184 21.81 7.73 -5.84
C VAL A 184 22.66 8.47 -4.81
N VAL A 185 22.77 7.96 -3.57
CA VAL A 185 23.57 8.65 -2.54
C VAL A 185 25.06 8.57 -2.88
N ASN A 186 25.55 7.39 -3.30
CA ASN A 186 26.91 7.16 -3.79
C ASN A 186 28.04 7.76 -2.91
N ARG A 187 27.92 7.63 -1.58
CA ARG A 187 28.93 8.09 -0.60
C ARG A 187 29.60 6.91 0.10
N ASP A 188 30.79 7.17 0.65
CA ASP A 188 31.53 6.19 1.44
C ASP A 188 30.69 5.68 2.62
N GLY A 189 30.74 4.36 2.87
CA GLY A 189 30.02 3.72 3.98
C GLY A 189 28.56 3.36 3.69
N GLY A 190 28.07 3.59 2.46
CA GLY A 190 26.75 3.13 2.01
C GLY A 190 26.64 1.61 1.93
N LYS A 191 25.54 1.07 2.46
CA LYS A 191 25.17 -0.35 2.36
C LYS A 191 23.93 -0.46 1.49
N LEU A 192 24.03 -1.16 0.36
CA LEU A 192 22.95 -1.21 -0.62
C LEU A 192 22.11 -2.48 -0.48
N ILE A 193 20.78 -2.31 -0.48
CA ILE A 193 19.83 -3.42 -0.58
C ILE A 193 19.11 -3.27 -1.91
N HIS A 194 19.28 -4.25 -2.80
CA HIS A 194 18.60 -4.23 -4.09
C HIS A 194 17.32 -5.07 -4.02
N ASP A 195 16.17 -4.42 -4.04
CA ASP A 195 14.88 -5.09 -4.14
C ASP A 195 14.52 -5.31 -5.61
N LEU A 196 14.67 -6.56 -6.05
CA LEU A 196 14.51 -7.00 -7.43
C LEU A 196 13.21 -7.82 -7.59
N ALA A 197 12.19 -7.55 -6.75
CA ALA A 197 10.90 -8.23 -6.80
C ALA A 197 10.27 -8.25 -8.21
N TYR A 198 10.48 -7.19 -9.00
CA TYR A 198 9.92 -7.02 -10.34
C TYR A 198 10.91 -7.27 -11.48
N TYR A 199 12.15 -7.70 -11.20
CA TYR A 199 13.18 -7.91 -12.24
C TYR A 199 12.99 -9.25 -12.97
N TRP A 200 11.86 -9.38 -13.66
CA TRP A 200 11.42 -10.56 -14.39
C TRP A 200 10.92 -10.18 -15.80
N PRO A 201 11.02 -11.08 -16.80
CA PRO A 201 10.72 -10.75 -18.19
C PRO A 201 9.27 -10.31 -18.45
N GLN A 202 8.32 -10.66 -17.58
CA GLN A 202 6.94 -10.18 -17.72
C GLN A 202 6.76 -8.69 -17.41
N TYR A 203 7.71 -8.06 -16.71
CA TYR A 203 7.60 -6.66 -16.28
C TYR A 203 8.61 -5.75 -16.98
N THR A 204 9.80 -6.26 -17.28
CA THR A 204 10.90 -5.48 -17.84
C THR A 204 11.80 -6.33 -18.74
N PRO A 205 12.46 -5.73 -19.75
CA PRO A 205 13.58 -6.37 -20.43
C PRO A 205 14.66 -6.81 -19.42
N ILE A 206 15.20 -8.01 -19.61
CA ILE A 206 16.39 -8.48 -18.87
C ILE A 206 17.61 -8.04 -19.66
N THR A 207 18.21 -6.92 -19.25
CA THR A 207 19.36 -6.29 -19.92
C THR A 207 20.70 -6.86 -19.44
N GLY A 208 20.71 -7.47 -18.26
CA GLY A 208 21.88 -8.16 -17.71
C GLY A 208 21.59 -8.90 -16.42
N LYS A 209 22.56 -9.70 -15.98
CA LYS A 209 22.51 -10.35 -14.67
C LYS A 209 22.81 -9.32 -13.59
N ALA A 210 21.88 -9.09 -12.66
CA ALA A 210 22.17 -8.30 -11.47
C ALA A 210 23.25 -9.01 -10.62
N ASP A 211 24.25 -8.26 -10.17
CA ASP A 211 25.33 -8.75 -9.32
C ASP A 211 25.58 -7.83 -8.12
N ASN A 212 24.53 -7.56 -7.36
CA ASN A 212 24.61 -6.70 -6.19
C ASN A 212 24.91 -7.49 -4.92
N ASP A 213 25.40 -6.83 -3.88
CA ASP A 213 25.83 -7.48 -2.62
C ASP A 213 24.68 -8.19 -1.91
N ILE A 214 23.49 -7.58 -1.94
CA ILE A 214 22.25 -8.10 -1.37
C ILE A 214 21.13 -7.87 -2.38
N MET A 215 20.58 -8.96 -2.90
CA MET A 215 19.47 -8.94 -3.84
C MET A 215 18.26 -9.66 -3.26
N LEU A 216 17.11 -8.99 -3.18
CA LEU A 216 15.86 -9.53 -2.69
C LEU A 216 14.94 -9.89 -3.84
N PHE A 217 14.33 -11.07 -3.77
CA PHE A 217 13.33 -11.55 -4.71
C PHE A 217 12.13 -12.12 -3.97
N THR A 218 10.97 -12.14 -4.62
CA THR A 218 9.76 -12.76 -4.07
C THR A 218 9.06 -13.67 -5.06
N PHE A 219 8.61 -14.80 -4.55
CA PHE A 219 7.75 -15.73 -5.26
C PHE A 219 6.41 -15.09 -5.69
N SER A 220 5.97 -14.09 -4.94
CA SER A 220 4.71 -13.37 -5.14
C SER A 220 4.64 -12.75 -6.54
N LYS A 221 5.63 -11.90 -6.88
CA LYS A 221 5.67 -11.17 -8.15
C LYS A 221 6.34 -11.99 -9.25
N ALA A 222 7.22 -12.92 -8.90
CA ALA A 222 7.80 -13.85 -9.86
C ALA A 222 6.73 -14.75 -10.51
N THR A 223 5.71 -15.21 -9.77
CA THR A 223 4.79 -16.25 -10.25
C THR A 223 3.30 -16.02 -9.99
N GLY A 224 2.92 -15.06 -9.16
CA GLY A 224 1.52 -14.85 -8.75
C GLY A 224 1.12 -15.52 -7.43
N HIS A 225 2.03 -16.22 -6.76
CA HIS A 225 1.74 -17.00 -5.55
C HIS A 225 1.96 -16.21 -4.26
N ALA A 226 1.33 -15.03 -4.16
CA ALA A 226 1.51 -14.13 -3.01
C ALA A 226 1.17 -14.81 -1.67
N GLY A 227 0.10 -15.59 -1.61
CA GLY A 227 -0.33 -16.30 -0.39
C GLY A 227 0.62 -17.40 0.11
N SER A 228 1.60 -17.84 -0.69
CA SER A 228 2.62 -18.80 -0.21
C SER A 228 3.62 -18.18 0.75
N ARG A 229 3.74 -16.84 0.75
CA ARG A 229 4.69 -16.10 1.58
C ARG A 229 6.12 -16.62 1.45
N ILE A 230 6.64 -16.72 0.22
CA ILE A 230 8.04 -17.11 -0.04
C ILE A 230 8.79 -15.94 -0.69
N GLY A 231 9.96 -15.63 -0.14
CA GLY A 231 10.98 -14.78 -0.74
C GLY A 231 12.36 -15.38 -0.51
N TRP A 232 13.34 -14.91 -1.26
CA TRP A 232 14.73 -15.28 -1.07
C TRP A 232 15.64 -14.08 -1.26
N ALA A 233 16.71 -14.04 -0.46
CA ALA A 233 17.81 -13.12 -0.62
C ALA A 233 19.02 -13.87 -1.20
N ILE A 234 19.72 -13.22 -2.12
CA ILE A 234 21.04 -13.66 -2.60
C ILE A 234 22.06 -12.69 -2.01
N CYS A 235 23.00 -13.21 -1.23
CA CYS A 235 23.99 -12.42 -0.50
C CYS A 235 25.41 -12.83 -0.92
N LYS A 236 26.29 -11.85 -1.14
CA LYS A 236 27.73 -12.09 -1.30
C LYS A 236 28.43 -12.31 0.04
N ASP A 237 28.11 -11.50 1.04
CA ASP A 237 28.75 -11.54 2.35
C ASP A 237 28.14 -12.65 3.24
N LYS A 238 28.99 -13.60 3.66
CA LYS A 238 28.63 -14.70 4.54
C LYS A 238 28.15 -14.24 5.92
N GLU A 239 28.78 -13.22 6.49
CA GLU A 239 28.44 -12.69 7.82
C GLU A 239 27.08 -11.99 7.80
N VAL A 240 26.78 -11.25 6.73
CA VAL A 240 25.46 -10.66 6.52
C VAL A 240 24.41 -11.77 6.41
N ALA A 241 24.63 -12.77 5.55
CA ALA A 241 23.73 -13.91 5.39
C ALA A 241 23.53 -14.67 6.73
N ALA A 242 24.59 -14.89 7.51
CA ALA A 242 24.52 -15.55 8.81
C ALA A 242 23.65 -14.77 9.81
N LYS A 243 23.75 -13.44 9.83
CA LYS A 243 22.92 -12.59 10.70
C LYS A 243 21.47 -12.55 10.25
N MET A 244 21.20 -12.56 8.94
CA MET A 244 19.84 -12.71 8.42
C MET A 244 19.23 -14.05 8.84
N VAL A 245 19.98 -15.15 8.71
CA VAL A 245 19.54 -16.47 9.20
C VAL A 245 19.26 -16.41 10.69
N LYS A 246 20.11 -15.73 11.48
CA LYS A 246 19.90 -15.60 12.92
C LYS A 246 18.63 -14.81 13.26
N TYR A 247 18.33 -13.74 12.52
CA TYR A 247 17.09 -12.99 12.68
C TYR A 247 15.88 -13.90 12.46
N ILE A 248 15.85 -14.63 11.34
CA ILE A 248 14.73 -15.50 10.96
C ILE A 248 14.57 -16.68 11.93
N GLU A 249 15.69 -17.25 12.39
CA GLU A 249 15.70 -18.26 13.45
C GLU A 249 14.98 -17.76 14.71
N LEU A 250 15.28 -16.52 15.14
CA LEU A 250 14.69 -15.93 16.34
C LEU A 250 13.24 -15.46 16.13
N SER A 251 12.91 -14.94 14.95
CA SER A 251 11.58 -14.37 14.68
C SER A 251 10.52 -15.43 14.42
N SER A 252 10.88 -16.54 13.76
CA SER A 252 9.90 -17.52 13.29
C SER A 252 10.38 -18.98 13.25
N ILE A 253 11.63 -19.25 13.66
CA ILE A 253 12.24 -20.60 13.59
C ILE A 253 12.22 -21.13 12.15
N GLY A 254 12.60 -20.27 11.20
CA GLY A 254 12.64 -20.60 9.78
C GLY A 254 11.34 -20.26 9.03
N VAL A 255 11.08 -21.00 7.94
CA VAL A 255 9.99 -20.75 6.98
C VAL A 255 9.26 -22.08 6.70
N SER A 256 7.93 -22.04 6.55
CA SER A 256 7.10 -23.23 6.30
C SER A 256 7.66 -24.11 5.18
N LYS A 257 7.89 -25.38 5.49
CA LYS A 257 8.43 -26.36 4.54
C LYS A 257 7.43 -26.70 3.44
N GLU A 258 6.14 -26.69 3.74
CA GLU A 258 5.07 -26.88 2.76
C GLU A 258 5.08 -25.75 1.73
N ALA A 259 5.26 -24.50 2.18
CA ALA A 259 5.37 -23.35 1.29
C ALA A 259 6.65 -23.43 0.43
N GLN A 260 7.78 -23.84 1.01
CA GLN A 260 9.03 -24.05 0.28
C GLN A 260 8.90 -25.16 -0.78
N LEU A 261 8.34 -26.32 -0.44
CA LEU A 261 8.12 -27.43 -1.37
C LEU A 261 7.18 -27.04 -2.51
N ARG A 262 6.11 -26.31 -2.20
CA ARG A 262 5.19 -25.76 -3.21
C ARG A 262 5.91 -24.79 -4.15
N ALA A 263 6.70 -23.88 -3.61
CA ALA A 263 7.48 -22.94 -4.42
C ALA A 263 8.49 -23.68 -5.30
N ALA A 264 9.26 -24.62 -4.75
CA ALA A 264 10.22 -25.43 -5.47
C ALA A 264 9.60 -26.16 -6.67
N LYS A 265 8.42 -26.76 -6.48
CA LYS A 265 7.68 -27.44 -7.55
C LYS A 265 7.33 -26.48 -8.69
N ILE A 266 6.76 -25.32 -8.35
CA ILE A 266 6.31 -24.33 -9.33
C ILE A 266 7.49 -23.71 -10.08
N LEU A 267 8.57 -23.34 -9.37
CA LEU A 267 9.77 -22.79 -9.98
C LEU A 267 10.45 -23.79 -10.91
N ASN A 268 10.49 -25.08 -10.55
CA ASN A 268 11.03 -26.12 -11.43
C ASN A 268 10.21 -26.28 -12.71
N VAL A 269 8.88 -26.25 -12.63
CA VAL A 269 8.01 -26.30 -13.83
C VAL A 269 8.34 -25.12 -14.76
N ILE A 270 8.45 -23.90 -14.22
CA ILE A 270 8.82 -22.72 -15.01
C ILE A 270 10.20 -22.90 -15.65
N ALA A 271 11.20 -23.31 -14.88
CA ALA A 271 12.57 -23.46 -15.36
C ALA A 271 12.68 -24.55 -16.44
N GLU A 272 11.93 -25.65 -16.33
CA GLU A 272 11.83 -26.72 -17.35
C GLU A 272 11.16 -26.24 -18.62
N ASP A 273 10.11 -25.43 -18.48
CA ASP A 273 9.41 -24.86 -19.62
C ASP A 273 10.27 -23.82 -20.35
N CYS A 274 11.09 -23.04 -19.63
CA CYS A 274 12.01 -22.09 -20.25
C CYS A 274 13.24 -22.76 -20.88
N ALA A 275 13.79 -23.84 -20.29
CA ALA A 275 15.03 -24.46 -20.76
C ALA A 275 14.89 -25.34 -22.03
N ASN A 276 13.67 -25.71 -22.42
CA ASN A 276 13.44 -26.62 -23.56
C ASN A 276 12.69 -25.92 -24.71
N PRO A 277 13.30 -25.05 -25.54
CA PRO A 277 12.62 -24.37 -26.64
C PRO A 277 12.44 -25.33 -27.84
N GLY A 278 11.30 -26.03 -27.89
CA GLY A 278 10.94 -26.89 -29.02
C GLY A 278 9.96 -26.21 -29.99
N PRO A 279 9.96 -26.56 -31.29
CA PRO A 279 9.15 -25.89 -32.31
C PRO A 279 7.63 -26.06 -32.16
N GLU A 280 7.16 -26.99 -31.34
CA GLU A 280 5.73 -27.23 -31.04
C GLU A 280 5.32 -26.78 -29.63
N LYS A 281 6.16 -25.99 -28.94
CA LYS A 281 5.96 -25.75 -27.51
C LYS A 281 4.96 -24.62 -27.22
N GLU A 282 4.13 -24.86 -26.22
CA GLU A 282 3.26 -23.84 -25.62
C GLU A 282 4.09 -22.68 -25.05
N GLU A 283 3.51 -21.48 -25.09
CA GLU A 283 4.06 -20.24 -24.50
C GLU A 283 4.50 -20.47 -23.05
N ASN A 284 5.77 -20.15 -22.73
CA ASN A 284 6.29 -20.32 -21.37
C ASN A 284 5.68 -19.28 -20.42
N PHE A 285 5.82 -19.47 -19.10
CA PHE A 285 5.19 -18.57 -18.11
C PHE A 285 5.56 -17.10 -18.30
N PHE A 286 6.83 -16.81 -18.60
CA PHE A 286 7.33 -15.44 -18.74
C PHE A 286 6.90 -14.81 -20.06
N GLU A 287 6.82 -15.57 -21.14
CA GLU A 287 6.20 -15.13 -22.40
C GLU A 287 4.70 -14.83 -22.21
N TYR A 288 3.98 -15.72 -21.52
CA TYR A 288 2.56 -15.53 -21.20
C TYR A 288 2.34 -14.27 -20.36
N GLY A 289 3.17 -14.09 -19.33
CA GLY A 289 3.14 -12.91 -18.48
C GLY A 289 3.46 -11.64 -19.26
N HIS A 290 4.51 -11.66 -20.08
CA HIS A 290 4.91 -10.52 -20.90
C HIS A 290 3.80 -10.12 -21.87
N ARG A 291 3.22 -11.06 -22.63
CA ARG A 291 2.12 -10.78 -23.55
C ARG A 291 0.91 -10.18 -22.81
N LEU A 292 0.51 -10.78 -21.69
CA LEU A 292 -0.64 -10.30 -20.92
C LEU A 292 -0.41 -8.90 -20.35
N MET A 293 0.80 -8.61 -19.85
CA MET A 293 1.16 -7.29 -19.35
C MET A 293 1.20 -6.26 -20.49
N SER A 294 1.82 -6.59 -21.62
CA SER A 294 1.85 -5.73 -22.82
C SER A 294 0.44 -5.40 -23.33
N ASP A 295 -0.45 -6.40 -23.43
CA ASP A 295 -1.85 -6.20 -23.82
C ASP A 295 -2.59 -5.24 -22.86
N ARG A 296 -2.32 -5.33 -21.54
CA ARG A 296 -2.93 -4.44 -20.53
C ARG A 296 -2.39 -3.02 -20.64
N TRP A 297 -1.08 -2.86 -20.82
CA TRP A 297 -0.45 -1.55 -20.96
C TRP A 297 -0.87 -0.84 -22.25
N GLU A 298 -0.99 -1.55 -23.36
CA GLU A 298 -1.50 -1.00 -24.62
C GLU A 298 -2.91 -0.42 -24.44
N LYS A 299 -3.84 -1.23 -23.89
CA LYS A 299 -5.22 -0.80 -23.63
C LYS A 299 -5.30 0.39 -22.68
N LEU A 300 -4.49 0.39 -21.61
CA LEU A 300 -4.44 1.49 -20.66
C LEU A 300 -3.93 2.78 -21.33
N ARG A 301 -2.85 2.69 -22.13
CA ARG A 301 -2.31 3.85 -22.85
C ARG A 301 -3.32 4.42 -23.84
N GLU A 302 -4.09 3.59 -24.54
CA GLU A 302 -5.18 4.06 -25.39
C GLU A 302 -6.25 4.83 -24.60
N VAL A 303 -6.66 4.30 -23.44
CA VAL A 303 -7.66 4.94 -22.58
C VAL A 303 -7.14 6.29 -22.05
N VAL A 304 -5.93 6.32 -21.51
CA VAL A 304 -5.32 7.57 -20.99
C VAL A 304 -5.16 8.61 -22.09
N LYS A 305 -4.72 8.19 -23.29
CA LYS A 305 -4.60 9.09 -24.46
C LYS A 305 -5.96 9.68 -24.85
N ARG A 306 -7.03 8.89 -24.87
CA ARG A 306 -8.39 9.36 -25.21
C ARG A 306 -9.00 10.23 -24.12
N ASN A 307 -8.65 9.98 -22.86
CA ASN A 307 -9.21 10.70 -21.73
C ASN A 307 -8.60 12.09 -21.53
N GLY A 308 -7.29 12.25 -21.78
CA GLY A 308 -6.60 13.54 -21.73
C GLY A 308 -6.32 14.11 -20.34
N VAL A 309 -7.06 13.69 -19.29
CA VAL A 309 -6.93 14.16 -17.89
C VAL A 309 -5.68 13.60 -17.22
N PHE A 310 -5.32 12.37 -17.57
CA PHE A 310 -4.18 11.67 -16.97
C PHE A 310 -2.97 11.59 -17.91
N SER A 311 -1.82 11.31 -17.32
CA SER A 311 -0.59 10.95 -18.03
C SER A 311 0.07 9.72 -17.39
N LEU A 312 0.88 9.03 -18.18
CA LEU A 312 1.61 7.83 -17.80
C LEU A 312 3.09 7.99 -18.16
N PRO A 313 4.01 7.37 -17.40
CA PRO A 313 5.41 7.28 -17.77
C PRO A 313 5.61 6.66 -19.16
N LYS A 314 6.61 7.17 -19.88
CA LYS A 314 7.16 6.55 -21.08
C LYS A 314 8.36 5.72 -20.65
N PHE A 315 8.44 4.50 -21.15
CA PHE A 315 9.56 3.61 -20.88
C PHE A 315 10.34 3.39 -22.17
N PRO A 316 11.68 3.51 -22.16
CA PRO A 316 12.47 3.21 -23.33
C PRO A 316 12.40 1.71 -23.64
N ARG A 317 12.32 1.39 -24.93
CA ARG A 317 12.49 0.03 -25.43
C ARG A 317 13.94 -0.41 -25.23
N ASP A 318 14.13 -1.68 -24.85
CA ASP A 318 15.47 -2.25 -24.67
C ASP A 318 15.52 -3.73 -25.09
N PHE A 319 16.72 -4.22 -25.37
CA PHE A 319 16.97 -5.60 -25.76
C PHE A 319 16.85 -6.54 -24.55
N CYS A 320 15.89 -7.45 -24.60
CA CYS A 320 15.72 -8.46 -23.56
C CYS A 320 16.50 -9.72 -23.91
N THR A 321 17.57 -10.00 -23.16
CA THR A 321 18.42 -11.18 -23.36
C THR A 321 17.66 -12.50 -23.18
N PHE A 322 16.67 -12.54 -22.30
CA PHE A 322 15.81 -13.70 -22.11
C PHE A 322 14.90 -13.96 -23.32
N MET A 323 14.29 -12.91 -23.88
CA MET A 323 13.37 -13.01 -25.02
C MET A 323 14.10 -13.07 -26.37
N GLY A 324 15.38 -12.70 -26.42
CA GLY A 324 16.19 -12.62 -27.64
C GLY A 324 15.74 -11.55 -28.63
N LYS A 325 15.05 -10.50 -28.16
CA LYS A 325 14.49 -9.42 -28.98
C LYS A 325 14.30 -8.14 -28.16
N ASP A 326 14.11 -7.03 -28.85
CA ASP A 326 13.69 -5.78 -28.21
C ASP A 326 12.26 -5.92 -27.67
N THR A 327 12.07 -5.44 -26.43
CA THR A 327 10.79 -5.46 -25.75
C THR A 327 10.55 -4.15 -25.01
N ASP A 328 9.29 -3.75 -24.91
CA ASP A 328 8.89 -2.58 -24.13
C ASP A 328 8.66 -2.98 -22.66
N PRO A 329 9.13 -2.18 -21.67
CA PRO A 329 8.81 -2.40 -20.27
C PRO A 329 7.29 -2.28 -20.03
N SER A 330 6.76 -3.26 -19.30
CA SER A 330 5.34 -3.35 -18.91
C SER A 330 5.23 -3.56 -17.39
N PRO A 331 5.51 -2.53 -16.57
CA PRO A 331 5.59 -2.67 -15.11
C PRO A 331 4.31 -3.20 -14.46
N ALA A 332 4.46 -3.79 -13.27
CA ALA A 332 3.35 -4.31 -12.48
C ALA A 332 2.31 -3.25 -12.04
N PHE A 333 2.68 -1.97 -12.08
CA PHE A 333 1.84 -0.87 -11.65
C PHE A 333 1.84 0.24 -12.69
N ALA A 334 0.67 0.83 -12.92
CA ALA A 334 0.56 2.09 -13.60
C ALA A 334 0.73 3.23 -12.60
N TRP A 335 1.68 4.13 -12.88
CA TRP A 335 1.91 5.34 -12.12
C TRP A 335 1.23 6.50 -12.82
N LEU A 336 0.02 6.81 -12.38
CA LEU A 336 -0.87 7.74 -13.06
C LEU A 336 -0.70 9.13 -12.46
N LYS A 337 -0.53 10.16 -13.31
CA LYS A 337 -0.48 11.57 -12.89
C LYS A 337 -1.65 12.35 -13.47
N ILE A 338 -2.31 13.19 -12.68
CA ILE A 338 -3.35 14.11 -13.16
C ILE A 338 -2.77 15.49 -13.53
N LYS A 339 -3.30 16.12 -14.59
CA LYS A 339 -2.73 17.36 -15.17
C LYS A 339 -3.13 18.67 -14.47
N ASP A 340 -4.06 18.65 -13.51
CA ASP A 340 -4.69 19.87 -12.96
C ASP A 340 -4.51 20.08 -11.44
N GLY A 341 -3.47 19.51 -10.81
CA GLY A 341 -3.20 19.68 -9.37
C GLY A 341 -4.32 19.16 -8.45
N LEU A 342 -5.22 18.34 -8.99
CA LEU A 342 -6.26 17.63 -8.24
C LEU A 342 -5.64 16.45 -7.50
N ASP A 343 -6.29 16.03 -6.40
CA ASP A 343 -5.94 14.79 -5.74
C ASP A 343 -6.40 13.60 -6.60
N CYS A 344 -5.43 12.83 -7.11
CA CYS A 344 -5.66 11.76 -8.07
C CYS A 344 -6.46 10.61 -7.44
N ASP A 345 -6.19 10.26 -6.18
CA ASP A 345 -6.86 9.17 -5.47
C ASP A 345 -8.31 9.55 -5.16
N ASN A 346 -8.55 10.76 -4.68
CA ASN A 346 -9.92 11.25 -4.41
C ASN A 346 -10.79 11.25 -5.66
N LEU A 347 -10.25 11.72 -6.81
CA LEU A 347 -10.99 11.68 -8.06
C LEU A 347 -11.36 10.24 -8.44
N LEU A 348 -10.42 9.30 -8.41
CA LEU A 348 -10.68 7.91 -8.78
C LEU A 348 -11.65 7.21 -7.82
N ARG A 349 -11.67 7.60 -6.54
CA ARG A 349 -12.66 7.13 -5.55
C ARG A 349 -14.09 7.50 -5.92
N GLU A 350 -14.33 8.67 -6.52
CA GLU A 350 -15.67 9.06 -7.02
C GLU A 350 -16.20 8.07 -8.08
N PHE A 351 -15.29 7.47 -8.84
CA PHE A 351 -15.58 6.44 -9.83
C PHE A 351 -15.48 5.01 -9.25
N LYS A 352 -15.43 4.87 -7.92
CA LYS A 352 -15.34 3.59 -7.20
C LYS A 352 -14.09 2.79 -7.55
N ILE A 353 -12.98 3.48 -7.80
CA ILE A 353 -11.66 2.90 -8.03
C ILE A 353 -10.80 3.26 -6.81
N ILE A 354 -10.43 2.26 -6.01
CA ILE A 354 -9.51 2.47 -4.90
C ILE A 354 -8.08 2.30 -5.43
N THR A 355 -7.24 3.30 -5.18
CA THR A 355 -5.85 3.33 -5.61
C THR A 355 -4.93 3.60 -4.43
N ARG A 356 -3.62 3.73 -4.65
CA ARG A 356 -2.69 4.15 -3.61
C ARG A 356 -2.06 5.48 -3.98
N GLY A 357 -2.52 6.56 -3.33
CA GLY A 357 -2.09 7.93 -3.61
C GLY A 357 -0.60 8.17 -3.40
N GLY A 358 -0.06 9.13 -4.15
CA GLY A 358 1.37 9.40 -4.28
C GLY A 358 2.09 9.82 -3.01
N THR A 359 1.36 10.44 -2.07
CA THR A 359 1.86 10.80 -0.73
C THR A 359 2.41 9.61 0.04
N ASN A 360 1.90 8.41 -0.19
CA ASN A 360 2.41 7.18 0.41
C ASN A 360 3.80 6.78 -0.13
N PHE A 361 4.20 7.29 -1.30
CA PHE A 361 5.44 6.96 -1.99
C PHE A 361 6.48 8.08 -1.86
N GLY A 362 6.21 9.10 -1.04
CA GLY A 362 7.08 10.26 -0.86
C GLY A 362 6.97 11.33 -1.95
N VAL A 363 5.85 11.40 -2.68
CA VAL A 363 5.59 12.44 -3.69
C VAL A 363 4.20 13.08 -3.49
N ASP A 364 3.83 14.01 -4.37
CA ASP A 364 2.57 14.76 -4.27
C ASP A 364 1.31 13.92 -4.57
N SER A 365 0.15 14.47 -4.20
CA SER A 365 -1.17 13.83 -4.35
C SER A 365 -1.71 13.83 -5.78
N ASP A 366 -1.04 14.49 -6.72
CA ASP A 366 -1.34 14.45 -8.15
C ASP A 366 -0.92 13.13 -8.80
N TYR A 367 -0.22 12.25 -8.07
CA TYR A 367 0.10 10.89 -8.48
C TYR A 367 -0.73 9.84 -7.75
N THR A 368 -0.94 8.70 -8.41
CA THR A 368 -1.43 7.48 -7.76
C THR A 368 -0.92 6.21 -8.43
N ARG A 369 -0.76 5.15 -7.64
CA ARG A 369 -0.37 3.82 -8.10
C ARG A 369 -1.61 2.95 -8.31
N ILE A 370 -1.70 2.33 -9.49
CA ILE A 370 -2.75 1.40 -9.88
C ILE A 370 -2.15 0.04 -10.21
N SER A 371 -2.66 -1.02 -9.56
CA SER A 371 -2.28 -2.39 -9.85
C SER A 371 -2.73 -2.85 -11.23
N MET A 372 -1.77 -3.31 -12.03
CA MET A 372 -2.01 -3.94 -13.33
C MET A 372 -2.17 -5.45 -13.21
N LEU A 373 -2.22 -5.99 -11.98
CA LEU A 373 -2.12 -7.42 -11.70
C LEU A 373 -3.44 -8.10 -11.24
N SER A 374 -4.55 -7.35 -11.26
CA SER A 374 -5.89 -7.83 -10.91
C SER A 374 -6.47 -8.82 -11.93
N PRO A 375 -7.58 -9.52 -11.63
CA PRO A 375 -8.30 -10.33 -12.62
C PRO A 375 -8.75 -9.52 -13.84
N ASP A 376 -8.93 -10.17 -14.99
CA ASP A 376 -9.28 -9.48 -16.25
C ASP A 376 -10.58 -8.67 -16.16
N ASP A 377 -11.58 -9.15 -15.41
CA ASP A 377 -12.86 -8.47 -15.23
C ASP A 377 -12.73 -7.17 -14.42
N GLU A 378 -11.90 -7.16 -13.37
CA GLU A 378 -11.59 -5.94 -12.62
C GLU A 378 -10.77 -4.95 -13.46
N PHE A 379 -9.77 -5.45 -14.20
CA PHE A 379 -8.96 -4.62 -15.09
C PHE A 379 -9.79 -3.97 -16.20
N ASN A 380 -10.70 -4.72 -16.84
CA ASN A 380 -11.57 -4.16 -17.89
C ASN A 380 -12.56 -3.14 -17.31
N LEU A 381 -13.15 -3.41 -16.14
CA LEU A 381 -14.03 -2.45 -15.45
C LEU A 381 -13.28 -1.17 -15.04
N PHE A 382 -12.01 -1.28 -14.67
CA PHE A 382 -11.13 -0.14 -14.45
C PHE A 382 -10.99 0.73 -15.71
N LEU A 383 -10.67 0.13 -16.85
CA LEU A 383 -10.54 0.87 -18.11
C LEU A 383 -11.84 1.58 -18.50
N GLU A 384 -12.99 0.91 -18.34
CA GLU A 384 -14.31 1.49 -18.60
C GLU A 384 -14.56 2.72 -17.73
N ARG A 385 -14.24 2.65 -16.43
CA ARG A 385 -14.44 3.77 -15.49
C ARG A 385 -13.44 4.89 -15.68
N LEU A 386 -12.19 4.56 -16.01
CA LEU A 386 -11.17 5.55 -16.28
C LEU A 386 -11.56 6.43 -17.48
N LEU A 387 -12.17 5.85 -18.52
CA LEU A 387 -12.74 6.62 -19.65
C LEU A 387 -13.86 7.58 -19.23
N LEU A 388 -14.61 7.31 -18.15
CA LEU A 388 -15.70 8.18 -17.68
C LEU A 388 -15.21 9.41 -16.90
N THR A 389 -13.93 9.45 -16.54
CA THR A 389 -13.34 10.60 -15.81
C THR A 389 -13.09 11.81 -16.71
N CYS A 390 -13.37 11.74 -18.01
CA CYS A 390 -13.26 12.88 -18.93
C CYS A 390 -14.18 14.02 -18.47
N LYS A 391 -13.70 15.27 -18.45
CA LYS A 391 -14.54 16.43 -18.15
C LYS A 391 -15.74 16.50 -19.12
N GLU A 392 -16.93 16.79 -18.59
CA GLU A 392 -18.08 17.22 -19.39
C GLU A 392 -17.72 18.51 -20.14
N GLY A 393 -17.23 18.35 -21.37
CA GLY A 393 -16.77 19.45 -22.21
C GLY A 393 -16.29 19.04 -23.60
N GLU A 394 -15.85 17.79 -23.78
CA GLU A 394 -15.23 17.34 -25.05
C GLU A 394 -15.85 16.07 -25.67
N LEU A 395 -17.05 15.65 -25.22
CA LEU A 395 -17.85 14.68 -25.98
C LEU A 395 -18.70 15.39 -27.04
N ASN A 396 -18.05 15.93 -28.06
CA ASN A 396 -18.70 16.06 -29.36
C ASN A 396 -18.85 14.64 -29.92
N LEU A 397 -19.96 13.98 -29.59
CA LEU A 397 -20.44 12.78 -30.28
C LEU A 397 -20.84 13.16 -31.71
N GLY A 398 -19.83 13.39 -32.55
CA GLY A 398 -19.95 13.42 -34.00
C GLY A 398 -20.07 12.00 -34.53
N GLN A 399 -21.31 11.62 -34.88
CA GLN A 399 -21.70 10.52 -35.78
C GLN A 399 -21.01 9.16 -35.61
N GLY A 400 -21.81 8.22 -35.09
CA GLY A 400 -21.39 6.86 -34.78
C GLY A 400 -20.69 6.11 -35.90
N HIS A 401 -19.57 5.49 -35.53
CA HIS A 401 -19.18 4.17 -36.00
C HIS A 401 -18.94 3.32 -34.76
N ALA A 402 -19.90 2.45 -34.44
CA ALA A 402 -19.73 1.41 -33.46
C ALA A 402 -18.76 0.36 -34.03
N ILE A 403 -17.53 0.33 -33.52
CA ILE A 403 -16.60 -0.77 -33.79
C ILE A 403 -16.89 -1.84 -32.74
N GLY A 404 -17.58 -2.90 -33.17
CA GLY A 404 -18.01 -4.00 -32.30
C GLY A 404 -16.86 -4.94 -31.95
N TRP A 405 -16.66 -5.16 -30.65
CA TRP A 405 -16.08 -6.40 -30.14
C TRP A 405 -17.22 -7.43 -29.98
N PRO A 406 -17.03 -8.70 -30.38
CA PRO A 406 -18.13 -9.67 -30.40
C PRO A 406 -18.51 -10.09 -28.97
N LEU A 407 -19.62 -9.54 -28.47
CA LEU A 407 -20.32 -10.04 -27.28
C LEU A 407 -21.32 -11.14 -27.69
N PRO A 408 -21.51 -12.20 -26.89
CA PRO A 408 -22.48 -13.26 -27.17
C PRO A 408 -23.93 -12.74 -27.06
N PRO A 409 -24.89 -13.32 -27.82
CA PRO A 409 -26.17 -12.67 -28.08
C PRO A 409 -27.14 -12.73 -26.90
N GLY A 410 -27.67 -11.56 -26.51
CA GLY A 410 -28.94 -11.45 -25.79
C GLY A 410 -28.91 -10.53 -24.56
N GLN A 411 -28.90 -9.20 -24.78
CA GLN A 411 -29.56 -8.20 -23.91
C GLN A 411 -29.53 -6.82 -24.57
N SER A 412 -30.68 -6.13 -24.58
CA SER A 412 -30.86 -4.83 -25.26
C SER A 412 -30.55 -3.64 -24.35
N LEU A 413 -29.96 -2.60 -24.95
CA LEU A 413 -29.70 -1.27 -24.39
C LEU A 413 -30.97 -0.61 -23.80
N SER A 414 -30.98 -0.37 -22.48
CA SER A 414 -31.81 0.67 -21.84
C SER A 414 -31.38 0.94 -20.39
N VAL A 415 -30.25 1.65 -20.16
CA VAL A 415 -29.87 2.08 -18.80
C VAL A 415 -29.44 3.55 -18.68
N LEU A 416 -29.21 4.28 -19.77
CA LEU A 416 -28.64 5.65 -19.71
C LEU A 416 -29.63 6.80 -19.42
N GLN A 417 -30.75 6.57 -18.74
CA GLN A 417 -31.73 7.64 -18.47
C GLN A 417 -32.30 7.72 -17.04
N LYS A 418 -31.66 7.09 -16.04
CA LYS A 418 -32.21 7.06 -14.66
C LYS A 418 -31.39 7.71 -13.55
N ILE A 419 -30.30 8.42 -13.86
CA ILE A 419 -29.47 9.05 -12.80
C ILE A 419 -29.84 10.53 -12.54
N SER A 420 -30.63 11.18 -13.38
CA SER A 420 -31.13 12.54 -13.10
C SER A 420 -32.58 12.53 -12.63
N GLY A 421 -32.80 12.53 -11.31
CA GLY A 421 -34.06 13.02 -10.75
C GLY A 421 -34.61 12.24 -9.59
N LEU A 422 -34.17 12.56 -8.37
CA LEU A 422 -34.97 12.38 -7.16
C LEU A 422 -34.64 13.52 -6.18
N ALA A 423 -35.21 14.69 -6.47
CA ALA A 423 -35.46 15.73 -5.48
C ALA A 423 -36.99 15.87 -5.31
N SER A 424 -37.43 15.89 -4.06
CA SER A 424 -38.79 16.17 -3.56
C SER A 424 -39.77 14.99 -3.45
N ILE A 425 -40.24 14.70 -2.22
CA ILE A 425 -41.66 14.79 -1.78
C ILE A 425 -41.80 14.45 -0.27
N ARG A 426 -42.16 15.49 0.50
CA ARG A 426 -43.16 15.65 1.61
C ARG A 426 -43.55 14.52 2.60
N GLN A 427 -43.35 14.83 3.89
CA GLN A 427 -44.35 15.12 4.96
C GLN A 427 -45.44 14.09 5.33
N TRP A 428 -45.37 13.50 6.54
CA TRP A 428 -46.54 13.07 7.36
C TRP A 428 -46.21 13.23 8.86
N GLY A 429 -47.20 13.63 9.67
CA GLY A 429 -47.04 13.86 11.11
C GLY A 429 -48.10 13.19 11.99
N ILE A 430 -47.88 13.36 13.31
CA ILE A 430 -48.80 13.30 14.47
C ILE A 430 -49.18 11.91 15.05
N GLY A 431 -48.82 11.69 16.34
CA GLY A 431 -49.82 11.28 17.35
C GLY A 431 -49.48 10.25 18.44
N LYS A 432 -49.14 10.75 19.65
CA LYS A 432 -49.56 10.34 21.03
C LYS A 432 -49.39 8.89 21.55
N ALA A 433 -48.80 8.72 22.75
CA ALA A 433 -49.50 8.57 24.05
C ALA A 433 -48.58 8.17 25.23
N SER A 434 -49.01 8.59 26.42
CA SER A 434 -48.34 8.74 27.73
C SER A 434 -48.43 7.53 28.70
N ARG A 435 -47.60 7.49 29.77
CA ARG A 435 -47.94 7.39 31.25
C ARG A 435 -46.80 6.81 32.12
N ILE A 436 -46.25 7.53 33.12
CA ILE A 436 -46.64 7.72 34.57
C ILE A 436 -45.86 6.83 35.58
N SER A 437 -45.00 7.52 36.37
CA SER A 437 -44.69 7.44 37.83
C SER A 437 -43.97 6.25 38.47
N ILE A 438 -43.02 6.55 39.40
CA ILE A 438 -43.07 6.27 40.86
C ILE A 438 -41.81 6.88 41.57
N LEU A 439 -42.04 7.56 42.70
CA LEU A 439 -41.12 7.95 43.80
C LEU A 439 -41.26 6.92 44.97
N PRO A 440 -40.55 6.91 46.14
CA PRO A 440 -39.44 7.76 46.66
C PRO A 440 -38.38 7.02 47.60
N VAL A 441 -37.48 7.79 48.25
CA VAL A 441 -37.09 7.77 49.71
C VAL A 441 -35.62 7.46 50.15
N LYS A 442 -35.00 8.52 50.73
CA LYS A 442 -34.06 8.72 51.89
C LYS A 442 -32.56 8.33 51.91
N LYS A 443 -31.75 9.42 52.01
CA LYS A 443 -30.76 9.86 53.05
C LYS A 443 -29.96 8.85 53.90
N THR A 444 -28.63 9.07 53.99
CA THR A 444 -27.75 9.39 55.16
C THR A 444 -26.28 9.12 54.73
N GLY A 445 -25.16 9.75 55.19
CA GLY A 445 -24.85 10.84 56.11
C GLY A 445 -23.30 11.02 56.28
N LYS A 446 -22.89 12.25 56.67
CA LYS A 446 -21.75 12.70 57.53
C LYS A 446 -20.24 12.36 57.29
N ARG A 447 -19.49 13.48 57.14
CA ARG A 447 -18.18 13.92 57.75
C ARG A 447 -16.87 13.22 57.33
N ARG A 448 -15.66 13.80 57.39
CA ARG A 448 -15.01 15.16 57.35
C ARG A 448 -13.53 14.90 57.77
N PHE A 449 -12.51 15.34 57.04
CA PHE A 449 -11.08 15.50 57.45
C PHE A 449 -10.35 16.23 56.29
N SER A 450 -9.30 17.05 56.41
CA SER A 450 -8.75 18.00 57.39
C SER A 450 -7.62 18.71 56.61
N ASP A 451 -7.44 20.01 56.82
CA ASP A 451 -6.38 20.85 56.25
C ASP A 451 -4.97 20.32 56.52
N GLU A 452 -4.08 20.42 55.52
CA GLU A 452 -2.69 20.92 55.63
C GLU A 452 -1.91 20.62 54.33
N ARG A 453 -1.83 21.61 53.44
CA ARG A 453 -0.74 21.86 52.48
C ARG A 453 -1.00 23.17 51.73
N VAL A 454 -0.94 24.29 52.46
CA VAL A 454 -0.88 25.63 51.86
C VAL A 454 0.60 26.00 51.74
N THR A 455 1.10 26.06 50.51
CA THR A 455 2.37 26.72 50.18
C THR A 455 2.01 28.11 49.67
N MET A 456 2.45 29.15 50.39
CA MET A 456 2.11 30.55 50.09
C MET A 456 2.83 31.02 48.83
N ILE A 457 2.07 31.25 47.76
CA ILE A 457 2.51 32.02 46.58
C ILE A 457 2.67 33.49 47.02
N GLY A 458 3.77 34.15 46.62
CA GLY A 458 4.00 35.57 46.91
C GLY A 458 2.93 36.47 46.30
N GLU A 459 2.76 37.69 46.82
CA GLU A 459 1.72 38.62 46.35
C GLU A 459 1.82 38.85 44.83
N VAL A 460 0.73 38.51 44.14
CA VAL A 460 0.57 38.65 42.69
C VAL A 460 0.15 40.08 42.38
N LYS A 461 0.77 40.73 41.38
CA LYS A 461 0.58 42.18 41.17
C LYS A 461 -0.79 42.53 40.61
N ASN A 462 -1.42 41.62 39.87
CA ASN A 462 -2.75 41.80 39.30
C ASN A 462 -3.37 40.44 38.91
N HIS A 463 -4.65 40.47 38.56
CA HIS A 463 -5.43 39.27 38.21
C HIS A 463 -4.90 38.52 36.98
N GLU A 464 -4.26 39.24 36.05
CA GLU A 464 -3.76 38.70 34.79
C GLU A 464 -2.45 37.90 34.97
N GLU A 465 -1.61 38.28 35.95
CA GLU A 465 -0.46 37.48 36.37
C GLU A 465 -0.89 36.21 37.11
N TRP A 466 -2.02 36.27 37.82
CA TRP A 466 -2.60 35.13 38.53
C TRP A 466 -3.13 34.07 37.55
N GLU A 467 -3.85 34.49 36.51
CA GLU A 467 -4.36 33.60 35.45
C GLU A 467 -3.23 32.91 34.65
N LYS A 468 -2.11 33.60 34.43
CA LYS A 468 -0.95 33.01 33.72
C LYS A 468 -0.21 31.96 34.54
N ILE A 469 -0.10 32.16 35.85
CA ILE A 469 0.53 31.18 36.76
C ILE A 469 -0.35 29.94 36.87
N GLU A 470 -1.68 30.10 37.00
CA GLU A 470 -2.61 28.97 37.03
C GLU A 470 -2.69 28.21 35.71
N GLN A 471 -2.68 28.89 34.55
CA GLN A 471 -2.65 28.20 33.26
C GLN A 471 -1.38 27.37 33.06
N PHE A 472 -0.23 27.85 33.56
CA PHE A 472 1.03 27.10 33.52
C PHE A 472 1.02 25.89 34.48
N GLU A 473 0.48 26.05 35.69
CA GLU A 473 0.37 24.95 36.66
C GLU A 473 -0.67 23.90 36.22
N MET A 474 -1.80 24.31 35.63
CA MET A 474 -2.80 23.40 35.06
C MET A 474 -2.27 22.61 33.87
N ALA A 475 -1.50 23.24 32.97
CA ALA A 475 -0.85 22.53 31.87
C ALA A 475 0.17 21.49 32.38
N SER A 476 0.92 21.83 33.44
CA SER A 476 1.88 20.91 34.07
C SER A 476 1.21 19.76 34.83
N GLU A 477 0.10 20.02 35.52
CA GLU A 477 -0.66 19.00 36.26
C GLU A 477 -1.47 18.10 35.32
N PHE A 478 -2.01 18.63 34.23
CA PHE A 478 -2.67 17.86 33.17
C PHE A 478 -1.69 16.93 32.44
N GLY A 479 -0.50 17.42 32.08
CA GLY A 479 0.56 16.61 31.49
C GLY A 479 1.01 15.45 32.39
N LYS A 480 1.21 15.71 33.70
CA LYS A 480 1.54 14.66 34.68
C LYS A 480 0.41 13.65 34.90
N ARG A 481 -0.85 14.07 34.81
CA ARG A 481 -2.00 13.16 34.91
C ARG A 481 -2.08 12.21 33.72
N LEU A 482 -1.82 12.72 32.51
CA LEU A 482 -1.75 11.93 31.27
C LEU A 482 -0.70 10.81 31.34
N GLU A 483 0.46 11.08 31.95
CA GLU A 483 1.53 10.09 32.15
C GLU A 483 1.18 9.00 33.18
N THR A 484 0.21 9.25 34.08
CA THR A 484 -0.19 8.32 35.16
C THR A 484 -1.46 7.52 34.87
N MET A 485 -2.13 7.76 33.73
CA MET A 485 -3.33 7.00 33.36
C MET A 485 -2.97 5.60 32.82
N ASP A 486 -3.74 4.60 33.25
CA ASP A 486 -3.54 3.19 32.89
C ASP A 486 -3.83 2.98 31.40
N LYS A 487 -2.76 2.80 30.61
CA LYS A 487 -2.80 2.65 29.15
C LYS A 487 -3.49 1.36 28.67
N ASN A 488 -3.88 0.45 29.58
CA ASN A 488 -4.49 -0.83 29.23
C ASN A 488 -6.03 -0.87 29.41
N ILE A 489 -6.67 0.22 29.82
CA ILE A 489 -8.13 0.28 29.94
C ILE A 489 -8.68 1.06 28.73
N GLY A 490 -9.04 0.30 27.70
CA GLY A 490 -9.27 0.78 26.33
C GLY A 490 -10.27 1.93 26.16
N PHE A 491 -9.81 2.96 25.47
CA PHE A 491 -10.63 3.91 24.72
C PHE A 491 -10.18 3.83 23.26
N ARG A 492 -10.93 3.10 22.40
CA ARG A 492 -10.74 3.16 20.94
C ARG A 492 -11.71 4.20 20.36
N PHE A 493 -11.28 5.45 20.27
CA PHE A 493 -12.02 6.53 19.60
C PHE A 493 -11.05 7.56 19.03
N GLU A 494 -10.84 7.51 17.71
CA GLU A 494 -10.02 8.42 16.88
C GLU A 494 -8.62 8.72 17.47
N ASP A 495 -7.76 9.35 16.68
CA ASP A 495 -6.63 10.04 17.30
C ASP A 495 -7.25 11.19 18.12
N GLN A 496 -7.24 11.08 19.46
CA GLN A 496 -7.90 12.05 20.36
C GLN A 496 -7.40 13.47 20.06
N ASP A 497 -6.16 13.58 19.58
CA ASP A 497 -5.55 14.84 19.20
C ASP A 497 -6.32 15.52 18.08
N GLU A 498 -6.70 14.84 16.99
CA GLU A 498 -7.47 15.47 15.90
C GLU A 498 -8.89 15.85 16.32
N LEU A 499 -9.55 14.98 17.09
CA LEU A 499 -10.91 15.22 17.59
C LEU A 499 -10.97 16.49 18.46
N PHE A 500 -10.04 16.62 19.42
CA PHE A 500 -10.01 17.78 20.31
C PHE A 500 -9.35 19.01 19.68
N ASN A 501 -8.34 18.84 18.82
CA ASN A 501 -7.72 19.97 18.11
C ASN A 501 -8.74 20.69 17.21
N ALA A 502 -9.69 19.95 16.63
CA ALA A 502 -10.74 20.53 15.81
C ALA A 502 -11.69 21.46 16.61
N LEU A 503 -11.81 21.29 17.93
CA LEU A 503 -12.61 22.15 18.80
C LEU A 503 -11.86 23.39 19.30
N ILE A 504 -10.53 23.44 19.18
CA ILE A 504 -9.72 24.56 19.66
C ILE A 504 -10.22 25.91 19.13
N PRO A 505 -10.54 26.08 17.83
CA PRO A 505 -11.04 27.37 17.32
C PRO A 505 -12.37 27.81 17.94
N PHE A 506 -13.19 26.88 18.44
CA PHE A 506 -14.49 27.18 19.06
C PHE A 506 -14.36 27.56 20.54
N LEU A 507 -13.21 27.26 21.14
CA LEU A 507 -12.90 27.48 22.56
C LEU A 507 -11.82 28.55 22.78
N ASP A 508 -11.09 28.96 21.74
CA ASP A 508 -10.11 30.05 21.80
C ASP A 508 -10.82 31.42 21.77
N PRO A 509 -10.69 32.27 22.81
CA PRO A 509 -11.30 33.59 22.87
C PRO A 509 -10.99 34.52 21.69
N LYS A 510 -9.90 34.26 20.94
CA LYS A 510 -9.52 35.03 19.75
C LYS A 510 -10.36 34.66 18.53
N THR A 511 -10.80 33.40 18.42
CA THR A 511 -11.47 32.85 17.23
C THR A 511 -12.91 32.42 17.50
N GLU A 512 -13.32 32.22 18.76
CA GLU A 512 -14.67 31.75 19.13
C GLU A 512 -15.79 32.65 18.57
N ARG A 513 -15.49 33.95 18.35
CA ARG A 513 -16.43 34.93 17.84
C ARG A 513 -16.80 34.74 16.37
N ASP A 514 -15.98 33.98 15.65
CA ASP A 514 -16.21 33.65 14.25
C ASP A 514 -17.17 32.45 14.10
N TYR A 515 -17.55 31.82 15.21
CA TYR A 515 -18.38 30.61 15.24
C TYR A 515 -19.60 30.79 16.17
N LEU A 516 -20.80 30.81 15.58
CA LEU A 516 -22.07 30.91 16.29
C LEU A 516 -22.86 29.61 16.16
N PHE A 517 -23.43 29.16 17.27
CA PHE A 517 -24.17 27.92 17.38
C PHE A 517 -25.59 28.17 17.90
N GLU A 518 -26.53 27.37 17.42
CA GLU A 518 -27.91 27.39 17.88
C GLU A 518 -28.05 26.49 19.13
N VAL A 519 -28.63 27.02 20.20
CA VAL A 519 -29.02 26.26 21.39
C VAL A 519 -30.52 26.32 21.60
N GLU A 520 -31.16 25.16 21.71
CA GLU A 520 -32.59 25.05 22.05
C GLU A 520 -32.78 25.07 23.57
N ASN A 521 -33.54 26.05 24.05
CA ASN A 521 -33.89 26.20 25.46
C ASN A 521 -34.98 25.20 25.89
N GLU A 522 -35.17 25.04 27.19
CA GLU A 522 -36.22 24.15 27.75
C GLU A 522 -37.66 24.52 27.35
N ASP A 523 -37.89 25.75 26.92
CA ASP A 523 -39.18 26.23 26.44
C ASP A 523 -39.36 26.10 24.91
N GLY A 524 -38.39 25.51 24.21
CA GLY A 524 -38.38 25.33 22.76
C GLY A 524 -37.97 26.58 21.98
N SER A 525 -37.52 27.64 22.66
CA SER A 525 -36.93 28.81 21.99
C SER A 525 -35.48 28.53 21.59
N VAL A 526 -35.07 29.00 20.41
CA VAL A 526 -33.69 28.86 19.93
C VAL A 526 -32.94 30.18 20.15
N ALA A 527 -31.72 30.10 20.68
CA ALA A 527 -30.83 31.23 20.86
C ALA A 527 -29.47 30.99 20.20
N MET A 528 -28.83 32.06 19.70
CA MET A 528 -27.46 32.00 19.21
C MET A 528 -26.46 32.22 20.35
N CYS A 529 -25.40 31.45 20.37
CA CYS A 529 -24.31 31.58 21.34
C CYS A 529 -22.98 31.02 20.82
N PHE A 530 -21.89 31.36 21.50
CA PHE A 530 -20.61 30.67 21.31
C PHE A 530 -20.67 29.26 21.89
N TYR A 531 -19.75 28.39 21.47
CA TYR A 531 -19.79 26.96 21.77
C TYR A 531 -19.85 26.66 23.28
N PHE A 532 -18.92 27.23 24.06
CA PHE A 532 -18.87 27.04 25.51
C PHE A 532 -20.06 27.69 26.23
N GLU A 533 -20.53 28.85 25.74
CA GLU A 533 -21.72 29.50 26.27
C GLU A 533 -22.98 28.62 26.11
N GLY A 534 -23.13 27.96 24.96
CA GLY A 534 -24.24 27.04 24.71
C GLY A 534 -24.25 25.90 25.72
N LEU A 535 -23.08 25.31 26.00
CA LEU A 535 -22.93 24.27 27.02
C LEU A 535 -23.32 24.79 28.40
N CYS A 536 -22.81 25.95 28.81
CA CYS A 536 -23.14 26.56 30.09
C CYS A 536 -24.65 26.82 30.24
N LYS A 537 -25.33 27.24 29.16
CA LYS A 537 -26.79 27.43 29.14
C LYS A 537 -27.52 26.11 29.35
N ILE A 538 -27.12 25.04 28.68
CA ILE A 538 -27.75 23.72 28.79
C ILE A 538 -27.58 23.15 30.21
N VAL A 539 -26.37 23.22 30.77
CA VAL A 539 -26.07 22.70 32.13
C VAL A 539 -26.46 23.67 33.25
N LYS A 540 -27.01 24.85 32.91
CA LYS A 540 -27.47 25.91 33.83
C LYS A 540 -26.38 26.40 34.79
N VAL A 541 -25.18 26.60 34.27
CA VAL A 541 -24.05 27.18 35.02
C VAL A 541 -23.62 28.52 34.42
N SER A 542 -22.90 29.33 35.20
CA SER A 542 -22.37 30.60 34.70
C SER A 542 -21.33 30.36 33.59
N GLN A 543 -21.26 31.24 32.60
CA GLN A 543 -20.17 31.25 31.61
C GLN A 543 -18.79 31.52 32.23
N LYS A 544 -18.75 32.00 33.49
CA LYS A 544 -17.53 32.17 34.29
C LYS A 544 -17.21 30.94 35.17
N ALA A 545 -17.94 29.84 35.00
CA ALA A 545 -17.78 28.65 35.82
C ALA A 545 -16.58 27.81 35.34
N PHE A 546 -15.94 27.10 36.26
CA PHE A 546 -14.83 26.20 35.94
C PHE A 546 -15.34 24.90 35.31
N VAL A 547 -14.47 24.15 34.64
CA VAL A 547 -14.82 22.86 34.00
C VAL A 547 -15.52 21.91 34.98
N ASP A 548 -15.03 21.85 36.23
CA ASP A 548 -15.64 21.05 37.29
C ASP A 548 -17.10 21.42 37.59
N ASP A 549 -17.46 22.69 37.46
CA ASP A 549 -18.83 23.16 37.70
C ASP A 549 -19.74 22.81 36.53
N VAL A 550 -19.22 22.86 35.30
CA VAL A 550 -19.91 22.41 34.09
C VAL A 550 -20.18 20.90 34.15
N VAL A 551 -19.18 20.11 34.53
CA VAL A 551 -19.30 18.66 34.72
C VAL A 551 -20.31 18.33 35.82
N LYS A 552 -20.23 18.98 36.98
CA LYS A 552 -21.23 18.84 38.06
C LYS A 552 -22.61 19.31 37.63
N GLY A 553 -22.70 20.30 36.73
CA GLY A 553 -23.94 20.76 36.12
C GLY A 553 -24.57 19.67 35.25
N PHE A 554 -23.77 19.09 34.35
CA PHE A 554 -24.17 17.98 33.48
C PHE A 554 -24.63 16.75 34.27
N GLU A 555 -23.89 16.35 35.31
CA GLU A 555 -24.26 15.21 36.18
C GLU A 555 -25.63 15.39 36.86
N LYS A 556 -26.03 16.63 37.11
CA LYS A 556 -27.31 16.99 37.75
C LYS A 556 -28.47 17.14 36.77
N LEU A 557 -28.23 17.10 35.46
CA LEU A 557 -29.29 17.17 34.45
C LEU A 557 -30.15 15.90 34.49
N SER A 558 -31.42 16.02 34.07
CA SER A 558 -32.26 14.85 33.77
C SER A 558 -31.69 14.13 32.55
N GLU A 559 -32.14 12.90 32.28
CA GLU A 559 -31.72 12.16 31.09
C GLU A 559 -32.08 12.91 29.79
N GLU A 560 -33.21 13.62 29.75
CA GLU A 560 -33.54 14.52 28.64
C GLU A 560 -32.60 15.74 28.56
N GLY A 561 -32.16 16.27 29.71
CA GLY A 561 -31.17 17.35 29.77
C GLY A 561 -29.79 16.90 29.28
N LYS A 562 -29.33 15.73 29.71
CA LYS A 562 -28.07 15.13 29.24
C LYS A 562 -28.14 14.81 27.75
N SER A 563 -29.27 14.28 27.28
CA SER A 563 -29.50 14.02 25.85
C SER A 563 -29.40 15.30 25.01
N ARG A 564 -29.98 16.42 25.46
CA ARG A 564 -29.82 17.72 24.79
C ARG A 564 -28.39 18.24 24.81
N CYS A 565 -27.69 18.08 25.93
CA CYS A 565 -26.28 18.46 26.02
C CYS A 565 -25.40 17.64 25.05
N LEU A 566 -25.64 16.33 24.97
CA LEU A 566 -24.94 15.46 24.02
C LEU A 566 -25.33 15.77 22.57
N GLY A 567 -26.59 16.03 22.29
CA GLY A 567 -27.05 16.48 20.97
C GLY A 567 -26.33 17.74 20.52
N PHE A 568 -26.29 18.77 21.37
CA PHE A 568 -25.56 20.01 21.08
C PHE A 568 -24.07 19.78 20.83
N LEU A 569 -23.40 18.93 21.62
CA LEU A 569 -21.98 18.61 21.44
C LEU A 569 -21.72 17.89 20.11
N LEU A 570 -22.54 16.88 19.79
CA LEU A 570 -22.35 16.00 18.64
C LEU A 570 -22.74 16.65 17.32
N GLU A 571 -23.82 17.44 17.29
CA GLU A 571 -24.28 18.14 16.09
C GLU A 571 -23.35 19.28 15.67
N ASN A 572 -22.71 19.92 16.66
CA ASN A 572 -21.82 21.05 16.43
C ASN A 572 -20.34 20.65 16.46
N HIS A 573 -20.02 19.36 16.54
CA HIS A 573 -18.63 18.90 16.47
C HIS A 573 -18.10 19.03 15.03
N PRO A 574 -16.93 19.66 14.81
CA PRO A 574 -16.39 19.85 13.46
C PRO A 574 -15.95 18.54 12.80
N VAL A 575 -15.65 17.52 13.60
CA VAL A 575 -15.42 16.14 13.14
C VAL A 575 -16.72 15.34 13.24
N ARG A 576 -17.12 14.72 12.12
CA ARG A 576 -18.30 13.85 12.09
C ARG A 576 -18.00 12.54 12.82
N LEU A 577 -18.52 12.41 14.03
CA LEU A 577 -18.45 11.19 14.82
C LEU A 577 -19.31 10.09 14.17
N LEU A 578 -18.63 9.13 13.55
CA LEU A 578 -19.26 7.97 12.93
C LEU A 578 -19.43 6.88 13.99
N HIS A 579 -20.65 6.38 14.15
CA HIS A 579 -20.92 5.34 15.13
C HIS A 579 -20.30 4.00 14.67
N PRO A 580 -19.65 3.22 15.55
CA PRO A 580 -18.84 2.04 15.17
C PRO A 580 -19.58 0.93 14.38
N TYR A 581 -20.92 0.97 14.39
CA TYR A 581 -21.76 -0.02 13.73
C TYR A 581 -22.46 0.51 12.47
N THR A 582 -22.13 1.74 12.04
CA THR A 582 -22.66 2.33 10.81
C THR A 582 -21.92 1.81 9.58
N LYS A 583 -22.58 1.82 8.42
CA LYS A 583 -21.95 1.39 7.16
C LYS A 583 -20.83 2.35 6.76
N GLU A 584 -20.99 3.62 7.13
CA GLU A 584 -20.07 4.71 6.93
C GLU A 584 -18.79 4.52 7.77
N TRP A 585 -18.92 4.06 9.03
CA TRP A 585 -17.75 3.68 9.83
C TRP A 585 -17.03 2.46 9.28
N LYS A 586 -17.77 1.45 8.81
CA LYS A 586 -17.18 0.27 8.16
C LYS A 586 -16.47 0.62 6.85
N ALA A 587 -17.02 1.53 6.07
CA ALA A 587 -16.38 2.04 4.87
C ALA A 587 -15.11 2.87 5.19
N LYS A 588 -15.14 3.69 6.24
CA LYS A 588 -13.95 4.43 6.73
C LYS A 588 -12.86 3.48 7.25
N LEU A 589 -13.24 2.41 7.97
CA LEU A 589 -12.31 1.35 8.40
C LEU A 589 -11.74 0.57 7.22
N GLU A 590 -12.58 0.17 6.26
CA GLU A 590 -12.13 -0.49 5.03
C GLU A 590 -11.17 0.44 4.28
N GLU A 591 -11.47 1.73 4.14
CA GLU A 591 -10.56 2.71 3.52
C GLU A 591 -9.19 2.83 4.21
N MET A 592 -9.16 2.77 5.55
CA MET A 592 -7.93 2.80 6.35
C MET A 592 -7.15 1.46 6.30
N GLU A 593 -7.83 0.32 6.22
CA GLU A 593 -7.22 -1.03 6.13
C GLU A 593 -6.69 -1.40 4.72
N LEU A 594 -6.92 -0.56 3.71
CA LEU A 594 -6.57 -0.86 2.32
C LEU A 594 -5.17 -0.39 1.90
N GLY A 595 -4.39 0.13 2.85
CA GLY A 595 -3.01 0.57 2.68
C GLY A 595 -1.93 -0.49 2.85
N CYS A 596 -2.18 -1.75 3.21
CA CYS A 596 -1.08 -2.71 3.44
C CYS A 596 -1.32 -4.05 2.74
N ASP A 597 -0.33 -4.53 1.96
CA ASP A 597 -0.26 -5.92 1.47
C ASP A 597 0.15 -6.85 2.65
N ALA A 598 -0.62 -6.84 3.74
CA ALA A 598 -0.76 -7.83 4.83
C ALA A 598 -1.58 -7.18 5.97
N GLN A 599 -2.57 -7.89 6.54
CA GLN A 599 -3.12 -7.55 7.85
C GLN A 599 -2.14 -8.06 8.93
N ASP A 600 -1.64 -7.16 9.79
CA ASP A 600 -1.84 -7.19 11.24
C ASP A 600 -1.05 -6.02 11.89
N ASP A 601 -1.76 -5.32 12.79
CA ASP A 601 -1.33 -4.42 13.87
C ASP A 601 -0.75 -3.02 13.54
N ASP A 602 -1.65 -2.03 13.64
CA ASP A 602 -1.61 -0.75 14.39
C ASP A 602 -0.33 0.12 14.54
N GLU A 603 -0.56 1.42 14.22
CA GLU A 603 -0.05 2.66 14.83
C GLU A 603 1.24 3.33 14.32
N ALA A 604 1.02 4.46 13.63
CA ALA A 604 2.01 5.45 13.19
C ALA A 604 1.95 6.71 14.07
N TYR A 605 3.08 7.40 14.25
CA TYR A 605 3.11 8.85 14.49
C TYR A 605 4.23 9.49 13.66
N GLY A 606 3.82 10.35 12.72
CA GLY A 606 4.69 11.22 11.92
C GLY A 606 4.64 12.67 12.41
N GLY A 607 5.79 13.34 12.39
CA GLY A 607 5.97 14.77 12.63
C GLY A 607 6.35 15.53 11.36
N ARG A 608 5.76 16.70 11.20
CA ARG A 608 5.69 17.60 10.02
C ARG A 608 6.94 18.49 9.81
N ARG A 609 7.19 18.92 8.55
CA ARG A 609 7.73 20.22 8.02
C ARG A 609 8.74 19.98 6.90
N ASP A 610 8.97 20.84 5.92
CA ASP A 610 8.32 21.98 5.27
C ASP A 610 9.17 22.23 3.99
N SER A 611 8.52 22.80 2.99
CA SER A 611 8.87 22.99 1.58
C SER A 611 10.23 23.63 1.22
N GLY A 612 10.76 23.24 0.04
CA GLY A 612 11.85 23.90 -0.69
C GLY A 612 12.03 23.30 -2.11
N GLU A 613 12.06 24.16 -3.12
CA GLU A 613 11.78 23.93 -4.54
C GLU A 613 12.86 23.22 -5.41
N GLU A 614 12.34 22.52 -6.44
CA GLU A 614 12.75 22.35 -7.86
C GLU A 614 14.12 21.77 -8.30
N GLN A 615 14.06 20.67 -9.08
CA GLN A 615 14.78 20.56 -10.36
C GLN A 615 14.20 19.48 -11.32
N PHE A 616 14.43 19.72 -12.62
CA PHE A 616 13.65 19.34 -13.81
C PHE A 616 13.67 17.86 -14.24
N THR A 617 12.54 17.39 -14.76
CA THR A 617 12.46 16.30 -15.77
C THR A 617 11.66 16.80 -16.97
N ASP A 618 12.13 16.53 -18.18
CA ASP A 618 11.50 16.99 -19.43
C ASP A 618 10.15 16.32 -19.66
N TRP A 619 9.08 17.13 -19.62
CA TRP A 619 7.74 16.78 -20.08
C TRP A 619 7.49 17.62 -21.34
N ILE A 620 7.37 16.97 -22.50
CA ILE A 620 6.99 17.67 -23.74
C ILE A 620 5.46 17.75 -23.79
N GLU A 621 4.95 18.97 -23.85
CA GLU A 621 3.61 19.31 -24.33
C GLU A 621 3.68 19.36 -25.86
N ASP A 622 2.81 18.58 -26.53
CA ASP A 622 2.76 18.52 -27.99
C ASP A 622 2.12 19.81 -28.53
N ASP A 623 2.92 20.70 -29.12
CA ASP A 623 2.43 21.76 -30.01
C ASP A 623 2.27 21.21 -31.43
N GLU A 624 1.09 21.44 -32.00
CA GLU A 624 0.73 21.15 -33.40
C GLU A 624 1.62 21.92 -34.37
N ASP A 625 2.28 21.24 -35.31
CA ASP A 625 2.73 21.87 -36.55
C ASP A 625 2.46 20.97 -37.77
N ASP A 626 1.47 21.40 -38.55
CA ASP A 626 1.11 20.89 -39.86
C ASP A 626 1.99 21.59 -40.92
N GLY A 627 2.89 20.85 -41.59
CA GLY A 627 3.75 21.43 -42.63
C GLY A 627 4.23 20.42 -43.66
N LYS A 628 3.54 20.40 -44.81
CA LYS A 628 3.69 19.49 -45.94
C LYS A 628 4.99 19.60 -46.75
N ASP A 629 5.35 18.43 -47.30
CA ASP A 629 5.72 18.14 -48.70
C ASP A 629 7.15 18.31 -49.26
N GLU A 630 7.46 17.29 -50.10
CA GLU A 630 8.28 17.26 -51.32
C GLU A 630 9.74 16.73 -51.32
N ASN A 631 9.85 15.42 -51.63
CA ASN A 631 10.42 14.78 -52.85
C ASN A 631 11.86 15.04 -53.37
N GLU A 632 12.36 13.95 -53.99
CA GLU A 632 13.45 13.79 -54.98
C GLU A 632 14.88 13.60 -54.43
N ALA A 633 15.80 12.81 -55.01
CA ALA A 633 15.86 11.62 -55.86
C ALA A 633 17.38 11.40 -56.13
N GLU A 634 17.80 10.16 -56.41
CA GLU A 634 19.06 9.78 -57.12
C GLU A 634 20.40 10.01 -56.34
N ASP A 635 21.46 9.19 -56.41
CA ASP A 635 21.89 8.19 -57.38
C ASP A 635 23.02 7.27 -56.82
N GLN A 636 23.43 6.32 -57.64
CA GLN A 636 24.17 5.06 -57.41
C GLN A 636 25.69 5.10 -57.10
N ASP A 637 26.16 3.91 -56.69
CA ASP A 637 27.39 3.16 -57.10
C ASP A 637 28.53 2.89 -56.06
N ASN A 638 28.65 1.59 -55.70
CA ASN A 638 29.76 0.64 -56.02
C ASN A 638 31.23 1.16 -55.99
N VAL A 639 32.30 0.46 -55.58
CA VAL A 639 32.62 -0.97 -55.34
C VAL A 639 34.11 -1.04 -54.92
N VAL A 640 34.41 -1.89 -53.92
CA VAL A 640 35.51 -2.90 -53.82
C VAL A 640 36.99 -2.48 -53.64
N VAL A 641 37.69 -3.41 -52.96
CA VAL A 641 39.05 -3.98 -53.17
C VAL A 641 39.86 -3.89 -51.87
N ASP A 642 40.55 -4.91 -51.33
CA ASP A 642 40.62 -6.39 -51.38
C ASP A 642 41.78 -6.77 -50.43
N ILE A 643 42.05 -8.08 -50.34
CA ILE A 643 43.32 -8.77 -50.03
C ILE A 643 43.30 -9.42 -48.63
N GLU A 644 42.89 -10.69 -48.52
CA GLU A 644 43.68 -11.94 -48.82
C GLU A 644 44.79 -12.14 -47.78
N ASP A 645 45.17 -13.33 -47.33
CA ASP A 645 44.68 -14.71 -47.33
C ASP A 645 45.72 -15.48 -46.47
N ASP A 646 45.43 -16.75 -46.21
CA ASP A 646 46.36 -17.83 -45.87
C ASP A 646 46.84 -18.02 -44.41
N GLY A 647 46.61 -19.24 -43.93
CA GLY A 647 47.59 -19.92 -43.07
C GLY A 647 47.06 -20.84 -41.97
N ASP A 648 46.33 -21.88 -42.37
CA ASP A 648 46.45 -23.29 -41.93
C ASP A 648 47.11 -23.71 -40.60
N GLU A 649 46.50 -24.77 -40.05
CA GLU A 649 47.06 -25.87 -39.22
C GLU A 649 47.45 -25.58 -37.75
N GLU A 650 47.39 -26.49 -36.78
CA GLU A 650 46.73 -27.78 -36.51
C GLU A 650 47.31 -28.21 -35.13
N PHE A 651 46.62 -29.06 -34.38
CA PHE A 651 47.10 -29.78 -33.18
C PHE A 651 47.47 -28.93 -31.94
N GLY A 652 47.25 -29.34 -30.71
CA GLY A 652 46.98 -30.65 -30.15
C GLY A 652 47.35 -30.61 -28.66
N THR A 653 46.74 -31.52 -27.92
CA THR A 653 46.84 -31.83 -26.49
C THR A 653 48.25 -31.93 -25.87
N GLY A 654 48.30 -31.75 -24.54
CA GLY A 654 49.28 -32.36 -23.60
C GLY A 654 50.04 -31.30 -22.81
N GLU A 655 50.15 -31.33 -21.47
CA GLU A 655 49.91 -32.34 -20.43
C GLU A 655 49.34 -31.69 -19.16
#